data_AF-A0A6N8A6J8-F1
#
_entry.id   AF-A0A6N8A6J8-F1
#
_cell.length_a   1.000
_cell.length_b   1.000
_cell.length_c   1.000
_cell.angle_alpha   90.00
_cell.angle_beta   90.00
_cell.angle_gamma   90.00
#
_symmetry.space_group_name_H-M   'P 1'
#
loop_
_entity.id
_entity.type
_entity.pdbx_description
1 polymer ?
#
loop_
_entity_poly.entity_id
_entity_poly.type
_entity_poly.pdbx_seq_one_letter_code
_entity_poly.pdbx_strand_id
1 'polypeptide(L)'
;MTLQFERVVATGKPALDSGIGDTALKTFNGVTYMYSTTGPGGGVVAWRIVEGGAPQVIDEQYFTGSISMQVGRSGVPVSLAGNDQLILDVDTATGLVGYALNADGTIGALQETGTLIGGGDISAVVQVSLGATSLLTIAHEDTDQINTYSVNADGSLSLTGAISGVADSLQTLQVGTGQFIVAADAASSSINTYGINPNSGVLNTIDNGDAIATLGINAPTAVEVVQAYGNSWVVVAGAGSNSISVMHMGADGKLTPTDHVLDTLHTRFESVQDLSVIDVDGRVFVVAGGGDDGITLFTMTPEGQLIHLDSFADTLASGLQNVQTLTVAHVGDELQIFAASQEDAGLTQLTVSVGDLGVVREGSGVVSGSAQDDMLTGSILSSTLMAGDGDDILIAGAGATTMSGGSGADIFVMRSGSELTTITDFEAGTDRLDMFDYLLLRSPAQLSFNSTAQGARIEYRDETIEVISAAGGPLTSADVFGSGFDGPDHVPVYFGDFGGLTPPGSPGVLGDVNISTETDNPALADAEIRFTPQGGGTVVATADSEGRFDLGLPDGTFQGELDVVKSYSTASAEITALDALQVLRMSVGLDPTWGPAAPENLIAADINQDGTINALDALAILQVAVGQPTPHEAKWVFLDADADLSGMTRTNVDYETGVSVTAVDGVVTTEMTSILLGNLEAV
;
A
#
# COMPACT_ATOMS: atom_id res chain seq x y z
N MET A 1 -8.67 10.74 17.33
CA MET A 1 -7.49 11.58 16.94
C MET A 1 -7.89 12.76 16.03
N THR A 2 -7.58 14.01 16.40
CA THR A 2 -8.00 15.24 15.67
C THR A 2 -6.90 16.29 15.57
N LEU A 3 -6.92 17.12 14.52
CA LEU A 3 -6.03 18.29 14.34
C LEU A 3 -6.48 19.45 15.23
N GLN A 4 -5.58 19.95 16.08
CA GLN A 4 -5.85 21.09 16.96
C GLN A 4 -4.99 22.30 16.57
N PHE A 5 -5.64 23.43 16.28
CA PHE A 5 -4.92 24.67 16.02
C PHE A 5 -4.40 25.31 17.31
N GLU A 6 -3.09 25.52 17.37
CA GLU A 6 -2.42 26.12 18.51
C GLU A 6 -2.19 27.62 18.33
N ARG A 7 -1.56 28.01 17.23
CA ARG A 7 -1.10 29.38 16.95
C ARG A 7 -0.43 29.51 15.58
N VAL A 8 -0.19 30.75 15.17
CA VAL A 8 0.83 31.09 14.18
C VAL A 8 2.07 31.60 14.90
N VAL A 9 3.24 31.03 14.60
CA VAL A 9 4.54 31.45 15.15
C VAL A 9 5.35 32.23 14.12
N ALA A 10 6.04 33.27 14.58
CA ALA A 10 6.81 34.17 13.72
C ALA A 10 7.96 34.81 14.53
N THR A 11 9.01 35.22 13.85
CA THR A 11 10.15 35.96 14.43
C THR A 11 9.82 37.45 14.67
N GLY A 12 8.78 37.96 14.03
CA GLY A 12 8.44 39.38 14.00
C GLY A 12 9.28 40.18 12.99
N LYS A 13 9.97 39.49 12.08
CA LYS A 13 10.84 40.07 11.04
C LYS A 13 10.31 39.61 9.68
N PRO A 14 9.66 40.50 8.90
CA PRO A 14 9.00 40.12 7.65
C PRO A 14 9.88 39.36 6.65
N ALA A 15 11.17 39.66 6.59
CA ALA A 15 12.12 38.97 5.71
C ALA A 15 12.40 37.51 6.09
N LEU A 16 12.05 37.08 7.31
CA LEU A 16 12.20 35.71 7.80
C LEU A 16 10.84 35.01 8.00
N ASP A 17 9.75 35.78 8.02
CA ASP A 17 8.41 35.28 8.28
C ASP A 17 7.59 35.12 6.99
N SER A 18 7.92 35.82 5.90
CA SER A 18 7.20 35.74 4.63
C SER A 18 8.00 35.01 3.55
N GLY A 19 7.33 34.19 2.75
CA GLY A 19 7.97 33.42 1.69
C GLY A 19 8.90 32.34 2.23
N ILE A 20 8.52 31.73 3.36
CA ILE A 20 9.13 30.48 3.86
C ILE A 20 8.83 29.41 2.82
N GLY A 21 9.89 28.91 2.20
CA GLY A 21 9.82 27.98 1.09
C GLY A 21 9.95 26.53 1.52
N ASP A 22 10.67 26.29 2.63
CA ASP A 22 10.99 24.95 3.10
C ASP A 22 11.17 24.94 4.63
N THR A 23 10.85 23.81 5.24
CA THR A 23 11.07 23.52 6.65
C THR A 23 11.72 22.15 6.78
N ALA A 24 12.80 22.06 7.57
CA ALA A 24 13.50 20.80 7.76
C ALA A 24 13.79 20.51 9.24
N LEU A 25 13.62 19.25 9.64
CA LEU A 25 13.94 18.80 10.99
C LEU A 25 15.36 18.25 11.09
N LYS A 26 15.97 18.48 12.26
CA LYS A 26 17.20 17.79 12.66
C LYS A 26 17.23 17.61 14.17
N THR A 27 17.53 16.39 14.59
CA THR A 27 17.68 16.06 16.00
C THR A 27 19.14 16.02 16.40
N PHE A 28 19.51 16.85 17.38
CA PHE A 28 20.83 16.86 18.00
C PHE A 28 20.71 16.50 19.47
N ASN A 29 21.48 15.51 19.93
CA ASN A 29 21.52 15.12 21.34
C ASN A 29 20.13 14.85 21.96
N GLY A 30 19.19 14.30 21.17
CA GLY A 30 17.81 14.03 21.59
C GLY A 30 16.89 15.25 21.63
N VAL A 31 17.32 16.40 21.12
CA VAL A 31 16.49 17.61 20.97
C VAL A 31 16.23 17.84 19.49
N THR A 32 14.96 17.94 19.12
CA THR A 32 14.53 18.23 17.75
C THR A 32 14.51 19.73 17.49
N TYR A 33 15.18 20.14 16.42
CA TYR A 33 15.16 21.50 15.90
C TYR A 33 14.52 21.49 14.52
N MET A 34 13.83 22.58 14.20
CA MET A 34 13.31 22.87 12.87
C MET A 34 14.06 24.07 12.30
N TYR A 35 14.42 24.01 11.03
CA TYR A 35 15.03 25.10 10.30
C TYR A 35 14.05 25.55 9.22
N SER A 36 13.59 26.80 9.28
CA SER A 36 12.77 27.38 8.23
C SER A 36 13.63 28.23 7.30
N THR A 37 13.53 27.97 6.00
CA THR A 37 14.30 28.65 4.95
C THR A 37 13.37 29.52 4.13
N THR A 38 13.76 30.78 3.93
CA THR A 38 13.04 31.73 3.07
C THR A 38 13.81 31.95 1.76
N GLY A 39 13.21 32.70 0.83
CA GLY A 39 13.81 33.00 -0.48
C GLY A 39 14.78 34.20 -0.55
N PRO A 40 15.02 34.74 -1.76
CA PRO A 40 15.87 35.91 -2.00
C PRO A 40 15.54 37.09 -1.08
N GLY A 41 16.57 37.65 -0.44
CA GLY A 41 16.45 38.75 0.52
C GLY A 41 16.06 38.33 1.94
N GLY A 42 15.88 37.03 2.19
CA GLY A 42 15.53 36.46 3.48
C GLY A 42 16.73 35.85 4.24
N GLY A 43 16.49 34.70 4.85
CA GLY A 43 17.43 33.93 5.66
C GLY A 43 16.87 32.60 6.18
N VAL A 44 17.57 32.07 7.18
CA VAL A 44 17.23 30.83 7.89
C VAL A 44 16.91 31.16 9.34
N VAL A 45 15.90 30.51 9.91
CA VAL A 45 15.58 30.58 11.34
C VAL A 45 15.68 29.18 11.94
N ALA A 46 16.37 29.06 13.07
CA ALA A 46 16.46 27.84 13.85
C ALA A 46 15.47 27.89 15.00
N TRP A 47 14.57 26.92 15.04
CA TRP A 47 13.53 26.76 16.04
C TRP A 47 13.80 25.51 16.86
N ARG A 48 13.75 25.61 18.19
CA ARG A 48 13.67 24.43 19.06
C ARG A 48 12.22 24.06 19.26
N ILE A 49 11.89 22.82 18.94
CA ILE A 49 10.54 22.30 19.17
C ILE A 49 10.41 21.89 20.65
N VAL A 50 9.29 22.24 21.27
CA VAL A 50 9.04 22.05 22.70
C VAL A 50 7.66 21.46 22.88
N GLU A 51 7.58 20.34 23.61
CA GLU A 51 6.34 19.67 24.01
C GLU A 51 5.37 20.63 24.70
N GLY A 52 4.10 20.60 24.28
CA GLY A 52 3.00 21.42 24.81
C GLY A 52 3.20 22.93 24.67
N GLY A 53 4.16 23.36 23.85
CA GLY A 53 4.67 24.73 23.83
C GLY A 53 4.81 25.31 22.42
N ALA A 54 5.07 26.62 22.37
CA ALA A 54 5.44 27.26 21.11
C ALA A 54 6.91 26.92 20.81
N PRO A 55 7.26 26.64 19.54
CA PRO A 55 8.66 26.53 19.15
C PRO A 55 9.42 27.81 19.53
N GLN A 56 10.65 27.63 20.00
CA GLN A 56 11.49 28.73 20.47
C GLN A 56 12.51 29.09 19.40
N VAL A 57 12.56 30.35 18.99
CA VAL A 57 13.66 30.85 18.15
C VAL A 57 14.97 30.73 18.93
N ILE A 58 15.90 29.95 18.42
CA ILE A 58 17.23 29.74 18.99
C ILE A 58 18.26 30.61 18.28
N ASP A 59 18.13 30.74 16.96
CA ASP A 59 19.05 31.51 16.14
C ASP A 59 18.41 31.96 14.83
N GLU A 60 18.98 33.00 14.22
CA GLU A 60 18.52 33.57 12.95
C GLU A 60 19.69 34.07 12.13
N GLN A 61 19.70 33.71 10.85
CA GLN A 61 20.79 34.07 9.95
C GLN A 61 20.24 34.59 8.62
N TYR A 62 20.42 35.88 8.37
CA TYR A 62 20.13 36.47 7.06
C TYR A 62 21.12 35.97 6.01
N PHE A 63 20.64 35.78 4.78
CA PHE A 63 21.54 35.63 3.64
C PHE A 63 22.32 36.93 3.44
N THR A 64 23.63 36.81 3.24
CA THR A 64 24.51 37.96 3.06
C THR A 64 25.47 37.72 1.90
N GLY A 65 26.13 38.77 1.42
CA GLY A 65 27.12 38.65 0.35
C GLY A 65 26.50 38.25 -0.99
N SER A 66 27.16 37.36 -1.73
CA SER A 66 26.75 36.94 -3.08
C SER A 66 25.43 36.16 -3.07
N ILE A 67 25.17 35.37 -2.02
CA ILE A 67 24.02 34.46 -2.00
C ILE A 67 22.68 35.18 -1.73
N SER A 68 22.71 36.41 -1.22
CA SER A 68 21.51 37.12 -0.74
C SER A 68 20.35 37.20 -1.74
N MET A 69 20.63 37.22 -3.04
CA MET A 69 19.62 37.29 -4.10
C MET A 69 19.66 36.08 -5.04
N GLN A 70 20.39 35.04 -4.66
CA GLN A 70 20.65 33.85 -5.49
C GLN A 70 20.21 32.56 -4.81
N VAL A 71 19.87 32.62 -3.51
CA VAL A 71 19.31 31.45 -2.81
C VAL A 71 17.88 31.24 -3.29
N GLY A 72 17.56 30.00 -3.64
CA GLY A 72 16.20 29.56 -3.87
C GLY A 72 15.44 29.45 -2.55
N ARG A 73 14.64 28.39 -2.40
CA ARG A 73 13.72 28.25 -1.26
C ARG A 73 13.92 26.98 -0.45
N SER A 74 14.78 26.06 -0.91
CA SER A 74 15.07 24.78 -0.24
C SER A 74 16.17 24.91 0.82
N GLY A 75 16.04 24.13 1.90
CA GLY A 75 17.04 23.97 2.94
C GLY A 75 17.09 22.53 3.46
N VAL A 76 18.09 21.75 3.01
CA VAL A 76 18.19 20.32 3.32
C VAL A 76 19.35 20.02 4.28
N PRO A 77 19.10 19.42 5.46
CA PRO A 77 20.15 19.07 6.40
C PRO A 77 20.91 17.81 5.94
N VAL A 78 22.24 17.91 5.81
CA VAL A 78 23.14 16.79 5.45
C VAL A 78 24.33 16.72 6.40
N SER A 79 25.02 15.57 6.45
CA SER A 79 26.23 15.42 7.27
C SER A 79 27.48 15.17 6.41
N LEU A 80 28.39 16.13 6.37
CA LEU A 80 29.65 16.01 5.61
C LEU A 80 30.83 15.75 6.55
N ALA A 81 31.30 14.49 6.57
CA ALA A 81 32.35 14.01 7.47
C ALA A 81 32.07 14.30 8.96
N GLY A 82 30.81 14.17 9.38
CA GLY A 82 30.38 14.43 10.75
C GLY A 82 30.16 15.91 11.06
N ASN A 83 30.25 16.81 10.08
CA ASN A 83 29.80 18.19 10.20
C ASN A 83 28.42 18.30 9.56
N ASP A 84 27.39 18.54 10.36
CA ASP A 84 26.05 18.78 9.85
C ASP A 84 25.98 20.18 9.20
N GLN A 85 25.30 20.26 8.07
CA GLN A 85 25.09 21.50 7.30
C GLN A 85 23.65 21.55 6.79
N LEU A 86 23.06 22.74 6.75
CA LEU A 86 21.84 23.03 6.01
C LEU A 86 22.23 23.51 4.62
N ILE A 87 22.11 22.63 3.64
CA ILE A 87 22.43 22.92 2.23
C ILE A 87 21.30 23.74 1.64
N LEU A 88 21.68 24.79 0.92
CA LEU A 88 20.80 25.71 0.24
C LEU A 88 20.90 25.48 -1.27
N ASP A 89 19.77 25.64 -1.94
CA ASP A 89 19.73 25.87 -3.38
C ASP A 89 20.30 27.27 -3.67
N VAL A 90 21.36 27.36 -4.49
CA VAL A 90 22.00 28.62 -4.90
C VAL A 90 22.35 28.60 -6.39
N ASP A 91 21.57 29.33 -7.19
CA ASP A 91 21.54 29.47 -8.66
C ASP A 91 22.90 29.76 -9.37
N THR A 92 23.94 30.16 -8.65
CA THR A 92 25.27 30.40 -9.26
C THR A 92 26.41 29.66 -8.59
N ALA A 93 26.08 28.78 -7.65
CA ALA A 93 27.08 28.04 -6.90
C ALA A 93 27.74 26.98 -7.77
N THR A 94 29.04 26.78 -7.55
CA THR A 94 29.78 25.72 -8.25
C THR A 94 29.95 24.47 -7.40
N GLY A 95 29.89 24.61 -6.07
CA GLY A 95 29.75 23.53 -5.10
C GLY A 95 28.54 23.73 -4.19
N LEU A 96 28.25 22.79 -3.30
CA LEU A 96 27.14 22.94 -2.36
C LEU A 96 27.42 24.09 -1.39
N VAL A 97 26.47 25.00 -1.30
CA VAL A 97 26.49 26.12 -0.36
C VAL A 97 25.57 25.81 0.80
N GLY A 98 26.02 26.01 2.03
CA GLY A 98 25.19 25.75 3.20
C GLY A 98 25.74 26.35 4.49
N TYR A 99 24.88 26.47 5.50
CA TYR A 99 25.31 26.86 6.84
C TYR A 99 25.64 25.63 7.67
N ALA A 100 26.75 25.66 8.42
CA ALA A 100 27.00 24.63 9.42
C ALA A 100 25.88 24.63 10.47
N LEU A 101 25.50 23.45 10.94
CA LEU A 101 24.54 23.27 12.03
C LEU A 101 25.28 22.81 13.28
N ASN A 102 25.20 23.60 14.34
CA ASN A 102 25.84 23.27 15.60
C ASN A 102 24.96 22.30 16.40
N ALA A 103 25.58 21.47 17.24
CA ALA A 103 24.86 20.46 18.04
C ALA A 103 23.92 21.03 19.12
N ASP A 104 23.91 22.35 19.33
CA ASP A 104 22.95 23.07 20.17
C ASP A 104 21.80 23.70 19.35
N GLY A 105 21.71 23.38 18.06
CA GLY A 105 20.70 23.86 17.12
C GLY A 105 21.04 25.19 16.45
N THR A 106 22.06 25.93 16.90
CA THR A 106 22.41 27.24 16.34
C THR A 106 23.02 27.14 14.93
N ILE A 107 22.95 28.25 14.19
CA ILE A 107 23.42 28.35 12.82
C ILE A 107 24.89 28.82 12.83
N GLY A 108 25.75 28.04 12.20
CA GLY A 108 27.18 28.27 12.10
C GLY A 108 27.59 29.10 10.88
N ALA A 109 28.86 29.00 10.51
CA ALA A 109 29.39 29.72 9.35
C ALA A 109 28.82 29.19 8.02
N LEU A 110 28.65 30.09 7.05
CA LEU A 110 28.38 29.73 5.65
C LEU A 110 29.62 29.04 5.07
N GLN A 111 29.41 27.94 4.38
CA GLN A 111 30.43 27.11 3.75
C GLN A 111 30.03 26.82 2.30
N GLU A 112 31.03 26.65 1.44
CA GLU A 112 30.85 26.10 0.10
C GLU A 112 31.82 24.93 -0.06
N THR A 113 31.37 23.82 -0.64
CA THR A 113 32.26 22.71 -0.99
C THR A 113 33.20 23.09 -2.16
N GLY A 114 34.08 22.17 -2.54
CA GLY A 114 34.74 22.29 -3.84
C GLY A 114 33.73 22.23 -5.00
N THR A 115 34.14 22.69 -6.18
CA THR A 115 33.33 22.62 -7.40
C THR A 115 32.90 21.18 -7.70
N LEU A 116 31.60 21.00 -7.94
CA LEU A 116 30.98 19.74 -8.29
C LEU A 116 30.77 19.60 -9.78
N ILE A 117 30.72 18.36 -10.24
CA ILE A 117 30.33 18.03 -11.61
C ILE A 117 28.80 18.08 -11.65
N GLY A 118 28.19 19.03 -12.35
CA GLY A 118 26.73 19.26 -12.29
C GLY A 118 26.35 20.58 -11.63
N GLY A 119 27.28 21.21 -10.90
CA GLY A 119 27.07 22.51 -10.25
C GLY A 119 26.68 22.40 -8.77
N GLY A 120 26.53 23.56 -8.13
CA GLY A 120 26.07 23.70 -6.75
C GLY A 120 24.60 24.09 -6.62
N ASP A 121 23.95 24.34 -7.76
CA ASP A 121 22.51 24.54 -7.88
C ASP A 121 21.78 23.20 -7.83
N ILE A 122 20.77 23.09 -6.98
CA ILE A 122 20.15 21.82 -6.59
C ILE A 122 18.63 21.96 -6.44
N SER A 123 17.91 20.94 -6.88
CA SER A 123 16.47 20.80 -6.62
C SER A 123 16.19 19.84 -5.46
N ALA A 124 16.99 18.79 -5.31
CA ALA A 124 16.79 17.78 -4.27
C ALA A 124 18.11 17.08 -3.89
N VAL A 125 18.22 16.68 -2.63
CA VAL A 125 19.40 16.00 -2.08
C VAL A 125 18.97 14.92 -1.11
N VAL A 126 19.60 13.75 -1.22
CA VAL A 126 19.50 12.67 -0.22
C VAL A 126 20.85 12.12 0.16
N GLN A 127 20.96 11.69 1.41
CA GLN A 127 22.16 11.07 1.94
C GLN A 127 21.88 9.61 2.30
N VAL A 128 22.79 8.72 1.92
CA VAL A 128 22.66 7.29 2.17
C VAL A 128 23.98 6.71 2.68
N SER A 129 23.91 5.71 3.55
CA SER A 129 25.10 5.04 4.11
C SER A 129 25.20 3.60 3.61
N LEU A 130 26.32 3.28 2.94
CA LEU A 130 26.70 1.93 2.51
C LEU A 130 27.85 1.42 3.39
N GLY A 131 27.50 0.78 4.51
CA GLY A 131 28.47 0.37 5.51
C GLY A 131 29.19 1.57 6.10
N ALA A 132 30.50 1.71 5.85
CA ALA A 132 31.30 2.86 6.31
C ALA A 132 31.36 4.02 5.29
N THR A 133 30.86 3.82 4.08
CA THR A 133 30.85 4.84 3.02
C THR A 133 29.57 5.64 3.11
N SER A 134 29.68 6.96 3.23
CA SER A 134 28.54 7.85 3.07
C SER A 134 28.48 8.37 1.64
N LEU A 135 27.30 8.29 1.04
CA LEU A 135 27.02 8.81 -0.29
C LEU A 135 26.02 9.95 -0.18
N LEU A 136 26.19 10.94 -1.05
CA LEU A 136 25.25 12.04 -1.24
C LEU A 136 24.78 11.99 -2.70
N THR A 137 23.48 11.84 -2.93
CA THR A 137 22.88 11.91 -4.27
C THR A 137 22.17 13.25 -4.40
N ILE A 138 22.43 13.94 -5.51
CA ILE A 138 22.03 15.32 -5.75
C ILE A 138 21.36 15.38 -7.12
N ALA A 139 20.14 15.91 -7.18
CA ALA A 139 19.51 16.36 -8.41
C ALA A 139 19.91 17.82 -8.67
N HIS A 140 20.48 18.09 -9.83
CA HIS A 140 20.99 19.40 -10.22
C HIS A 140 19.99 20.09 -11.17
N GLU A 141 19.58 21.33 -10.87
CA GLU A 141 18.59 22.07 -11.69
C GLU A 141 19.08 22.34 -13.12
N ASP A 142 20.36 22.72 -13.24
CA ASP A 142 20.91 23.30 -14.47
C ASP A 142 21.41 22.28 -15.51
N THR A 143 21.47 21.00 -15.15
CA THR A 143 22.21 20.01 -15.95
C THR A 143 21.42 18.76 -16.36
N ASP A 144 20.17 18.60 -15.89
CA ASP A 144 19.37 17.38 -16.05
C ASP A 144 20.14 16.12 -15.61
N GLN A 145 20.89 16.26 -14.50
CA GLN A 145 21.69 15.18 -13.92
C GLN A 145 21.33 14.92 -12.47
N ILE A 146 21.23 13.63 -12.15
CA ILE A 146 21.25 13.14 -10.77
C ILE A 146 22.61 12.49 -10.55
N ASN A 147 23.42 13.11 -9.69
CA ASN A 147 24.81 12.73 -9.44
C ASN A 147 24.98 12.19 -8.03
N THR A 148 25.71 11.09 -7.90
CA THR A 148 26.05 10.46 -6.62
C THR A 148 27.51 10.69 -6.31
N TYR A 149 27.79 11.16 -5.10
CA TYR A 149 29.12 11.48 -4.60
C TYR A 149 29.43 10.69 -3.34
N SER A 150 30.67 10.24 -3.19
CA SER A 150 31.16 9.76 -1.90
C SER A 150 31.60 10.93 -1.04
N VAL A 151 31.19 10.94 0.23
CA VAL A 151 31.64 11.91 1.23
C VAL A 151 32.99 11.46 1.79
N ASN A 152 34.05 12.21 1.49
CA ASN A 152 35.40 11.92 1.97
C ASN A 152 35.54 12.28 3.46
N ALA A 153 36.59 11.76 4.10
CA ALA A 153 36.85 11.99 5.53
C ALA A 153 37.13 13.47 5.89
N ASP A 154 37.43 14.33 4.91
CA ASP A 154 37.61 15.77 5.08
C ASP A 154 36.34 16.59 4.74
N GLY A 155 35.23 15.93 4.41
CA GLY A 155 33.96 16.54 4.01
C GLY A 155 33.89 16.90 2.52
N SER A 156 34.96 16.71 1.75
CA SER A 156 34.92 16.91 0.30
C SER A 156 34.11 15.81 -0.40
N LEU A 157 33.56 16.14 -1.57
CA LEU A 157 32.73 15.23 -2.36
C LEU A 157 33.51 14.70 -3.56
N SER A 158 33.40 13.40 -3.84
CA SER A 158 34.01 12.76 -5.02
C SER A 158 32.95 12.04 -5.84
N LEU A 159 32.82 12.43 -7.12
CA LEU A 159 31.81 11.86 -8.01
C LEU A 159 32.01 10.34 -8.12
N THR A 160 30.95 9.61 -7.81
CA THR A 160 30.87 8.15 -7.85
C THR A 160 30.13 7.69 -9.10
N GLY A 161 29.03 8.37 -9.46
CA GLY A 161 28.22 8.07 -10.63
C GLY A 161 27.32 9.25 -11.00
N ALA A 162 26.82 9.23 -12.22
CA ALA A 162 25.91 10.22 -12.77
C ALA A 162 24.89 9.51 -13.66
N ILE A 163 23.62 9.88 -13.54
CA ILE A 163 22.53 9.45 -14.42
C ILE A 163 21.82 10.70 -14.97
N SER A 164 21.20 10.56 -16.13
CA SER A 164 20.35 11.63 -16.67
C SER A 164 18.99 11.56 -16.00
N GLY A 165 18.48 12.71 -15.55
CA GLY A 165 17.19 12.83 -14.88
C GLY A 165 17.07 14.16 -14.14
N VAL A 166 15.84 14.55 -13.87
CA VAL A 166 15.46 15.66 -12.99
C VAL A 166 14.68 15.07 -11.82
N ALA A 167 14.74 15.71 -10.67
CA ALA A 167 13.90 15.35 -9.53
C ALA A 167 13.64 16.59 -8.68
N ASP A 168 12.38 16.86 -8.40
CA ASP A 168 11.93 17.90 -7.46
C ASP A 168 11.96 17.40 -6.02
N SER A 169 11.85 16.08 -5.83
CA SER A 169 11.97 15.42 -4.52
C SER A 169 12.71 14.09 -4.64
N LEU A 170 13.54 13.79 -3.64
CA LEU A 170 14.31 12.56 -3.53
C LEU A 170 14.10 11.97 -2.13
N GLN A 171 13.92 10.65 -2.06
CA GLN A 171 13.88 9.91 -0.79
C GLN A 171 14.71 8.64 -0.88
N THR A 172 15.32 8.25 0.24
CA THR A 172 16.04 6.97 0.34
C THR A 172 15.24 5.95 1.13
N LEU A 173 15.10 4.75 0.58
CA LEU A 173 14.42 3.65 1.26
C LEU A 173 15.29 2.39 1.19
N GLN A 174 15.42 1.70 2.32
CA GLN A 174 16.05 0.39 2.37
C GLN A 174 14.95 -0.68 2.28
N VAL A 175 15.15 -1.75 1.50
CA VAL A 175 14.24 -2.91 1.50
C VAL A 175 15.10 -4.17 1.59
N GLY A 176 14.99 -4.88 2.73
CA GLY A 176 15.91 -5.96 3.08
C GLY A 176 17.37 -5.47 3.07
N THR A 177 18.20 -6.03 2.20
CA THR A 177 19.60 -5.61 2.00
C THR A 177 19.80 -4.60 0.87
N GLY A 178 18.76 -4.33 0.08
CA GLY A 178 18.80 -3.36 -1.02
C GLY A 178 18.63 -1.93 -0.52
N GLN A 179 19.30 -0.98 -1.14
CA GLN A 179 19.07 0.44 -0.93
C GLN A 179 18.60 1.08 -2.23
N PHE A 180 17.61 1.95 -2.10
CA PHE A 180 16.90 2.55 -3.21
C PHE A 180 16.75 4.06 -3.00
N ILE A 181 16.67 4.77 -4.12
CA ILE A 181 16.26 6.17 -4.16
C ILE A 181 14.96 6.24 -4.96
N VAL A 182 13.97 6.94 -4.42
CA VAL A 182 12.75 7.31 -5.14
C VAL A 182 12.88 8.77 -5.52
N ALA A 183 12.56 9.09 -6.77
CA ALA A 183 12.60 10.44 -7.30
C ALA A 183 11.25 10.81 -7.90
N ALA A 184 10.72 11.96 -7.51
CA ALA A 184 9.56 12.58 -8.12
C ALA A 184 10.01 13.72 -9.05
N ASP A 185 9.49 13.74 -10.28
CA ASP A 185 9.68 14.82 -11.24
C ASP A 185 8.31 15.39 -11.63
N ALA A 186 8.04 16.58 -11.13
CA ALA A 186 6.80 17.32 -11.32
C ALA A 186 6.59 17.67 -12.80
N ALA A 187 7.64 18.14 -13.47
CA ALA A 187 7.56 18.62 -14.85
C ALA A 187 7.24 17.49 -15.83
N SER A 188 7.81 16.30 -15.63
CA SER A 188 7.54 15.13 -16.47
C SER A 188 6.41 14.24 -15.97
N SER A 189 5.86 14.52 -14.78
CA SER A 189 4.87 13.66 -14.11
C SER A 189 5.35 12.22 -13.94
N SER A 190 6.62 12.06 -13.54
CA SER A 190 7.25 10.74 -13.41
C SER A 190 7.74 10.45 -12.00
N ILE A 191 7.70 9.16 -11.67
CA ILE A 191 8.25 8.63 -10.42
C ILE A 191 9.23 7.53 -10.77
N ASN A 192 10.50 7.80 -10.48
CA ASN A 192 11.61 6.95 -10.86
C ASN A 192 12.18 6.29 -9.61
N THR A 193 12.49 5.00 -9.71
CA THR A 193 13.22 4.29 -8.66
C THR A 193 14.61 3.93 -9.16
N TYR A 194 15.60 4.09 -8.27
CA TYR A 194 16.99 3.78 -8.55
C TYR A 194 17.51 2.82 -7.49
N GLY A 195 18.02 1.67 -7.93
CA GLY A 195 18.81 0.80 -7.06
C GLY A 195 20.20 1.37 -6.87
N ILE A 196 20.74 1.24 -5.67
CA ILE A 196 22.12 1.64 -5.36
C ILE A 196 22.99 0.39 -5.34
N ASN A 197 24.01 0.35 -6.21
CA ASN A 197 24.98 -0.75 -6.17
C ASN A 197 25.73 -0.73 -4.81
N PRO A 198 25.66 -1.81 -4.01
CA PRO A 198 26.21 -1.78 -2.64
C PRO A 198 27.73 -1.70 -2.58
N ASN A 199 28.43 -2.00 -3.69
CA ASN A 199 29.89 -1.98 -3.74
C ASN A 199 30.44 -0.69 -4.34
N SER A 200 29.76 -0.15 -5.35
CA SER A 200 30.23 1.02 -6.08
C SER A 200 29.49 2.31 -5.76
N GLY A 201 28.28 2.25 -5.18
CA GLY A 201 27.43 3.43 -4.98
C GLY A 201 26.80 3.98 -6.26
N VAL A 202 27.00 3.32 -7.41
CA VAL A 202 26.43 3.74 -8.70
C VAL A 202 24.94 3.40 -8.73
N LEU A 203 24.14 4.34 -9.23
CA LEU A 203 22.69 4.17 -9.40
C LEU A 203 22.37 3.35 -10.66
N ASN A 204 21.36 2.51 -10.55
CA ASN A 204 20.73 1.84 -11.69
C ASN A 204 19.23 2.12 -11.70
N THR A 205 18.70 2.59 -12.82
CA THR A 205 17.26 2.78 -12.99
C THR A 205 16.53 1.44 -12.87
N ILE A 206 15.41 1.47 -12.14
CA ILE A 206 14.48 0.36 -12.01
C ILE A 206 13.24 0.73 -12.81
N ASP A 207 12.85 -0.18 -13.69
CA ASP A 207 11.65 -0.03 -14.50
C ASP A 207 10.42 -0.46 -13.69
N ASN A 208 9.59 0.51 -13.31
CA ASN A 208 8.31 0.29 -12.63
C ASN A 208 7.20 -0.16 -13.61
N GLY A 209 7.47 -0.18 -14.92
CA GLY A 209 6.50 -0.54 -15.95
C GLY A 209 5.27 0.37 -15.97
N ASP A 210 4.17 -0.13 -16.53
CA ASP A 210 2.90 0.62 -16.64
C ASP A 210 2.13 0.73 -15.31
N ALA A 211 2.55 -0.02 -14.26
CA ALA A 211 1.79 -0.16 -13.02
C ALA A 211 1.55 1.17 -12.30
N ILE A 212 2.54 2.07 -12.31
CA ILE A 212 2.41 3.42 -11.72
C ILE A 212 1.85 4.44 -12.73
N ALA A 213 2.02 4.20 -14.03
CA ALA A 213 1.57 5.12 -15.07
C ALA A 213 0.03 5.20 -15.15
N THR A 214 -0.67 4.12 -14.79
CA THR A 214 -2.13 4.08 -14.79
C THR A 214 -2.78 4.88 -13.66
N LEU A 215 -2.04 5.26 -12.61
CA LEU A 215 -2.57 6.07 -11.52
C LEU A 215 -2.87 7.51 -11.97
N GLY A 216 -2.26 7.99 -13.05
CA GLY A 216 -2.50 9.36 -13.52
C GLY A 216 -1.98 10.43 -12.57
N ILE A 217 -0.96 10.12 -11.77
CA ILE A 217 -0.27 11.10 -10.91
C ILE A 217 0.29 12.20 -11.81
N ASN A 218 -0.19 13.43 -11.62
CA ASN A 218 0.26 14.58 -12.38
C ASN A 218 0.97 15.57 -11.47
N ALA A 219 2.12 16.06 -11.92
CA ALA A 219 3.01 16.94 -11.17
C ALA A 219 3.28 16.46 -9.73
N PRO A 220 3.99 15.33 -9.55
CA PRO A 220 4.36 14.87 -8.22
C PRO A 220 5.34 15.85 -7.56
N THR A 221 4.91 16.47 -6.47
CA THR A 221 5.61 17.57 -5.77
C THR A 221 6.38 17.10 -4.55
N ALA A 222 5.89 16.06 -3.88
CA ALA A 222 6.55 15.45 -2.73
C ALA A 222 6.46 13.93 -2.80
N VAL A 223 7.54 13.28 -2.37
CA VAL A 223 7.57 11.85 -2.08
C VAL A 223 8.11 11.66 -0.67
N GLU A 224 7.48 10.77 0.07
CA GLU A 224 7.88 10.33 1.41
C GLU A 224 7.93 8.81 1.46
N VAL A 225 8.71 8.29 2.40
CA VAL A 225 8.89 6.85 2.56
C VAL A 225 8.81 6.44 4.02
N VAL A 226 8.27 5.25 4.28
CA VAL A 226 8.20 4.70 5.64
C VAL A 226 8.36 3.18 5.62
N GLN A 227 9.09 2.66 6.60
CA GLN A 227 9.11 1.23 6.89
C GLN A 227 8.20 0.97 8.09
N ALA A 228 7.07 0.32 7.84
CA ALA A 228 6.08 0.04 8.87
C ALA A 228 5.31 -1.24 8.53
N TYR A 229 4.75 -1.89 9.55
CA TYR A 229 3.94 -3.10 9.39
C TYR A 229 4.68 -4.26 8.68
N GLY A 230 6.01 -4.28 8.74
CA GLY A 230 6.84 -5.26 8.02
C GLY A 230 7.02 -4.98 6.51
N ASN A 231 6.50 -3.86 6.03
CA ASN A 231 6.48 -3.45 4.62
C ASN A 231 7.28 -2.14 4.42
N SER A 232 7.58 -1.84 3.16
CA SER A 232 8.28 -0.62 2.74
C SER A 232 7.35 0.18 1.84
N TRP A 233 7.00 1.39 2.26
CA TRP A 233 5.96 2.20 1.63
C TRP A 233 6.55 3.46 1.02
N VAL A 234 5.97 3.86 -0.11
CA VAL A 234 6.23 5.12 -0.80
C VAL A 234 4.92 5.86 -0.92
N VAL A 235 4.87 7.08 -0.41
CA VAL A 235 3.70 7.97 -0.45
C VAL A 235 4.04 9.16 -1.33
N VAL A 236 3.14 9.51 -2.25
CA VAL A 236 3.40 10.52 -3.28
C VAL A 236 2.25 11.50 -3.33
N ALA A 237 2.58 12.79 -3.26
CA ALA A 237 1.67 13.91 -3.54
C ALA A 237 1.71 14.25 -5.03
N GLY A 238 0.56 14.22 -5.70
CA GLY A 238 0.40 14.66 -7.08
C GLY A 238 -0.41 15.95 -7.16
N ALA A 239 0.27 17.10 -7.21
CA ALA A 239 -0.37 18.42 -7.19
C ALA A 239 -1.34 18.62 -8.36
N GLY A 240 -0.91 18.35 -9.59
CA GLY A 240 -1.76 18.57 -10.77
C GLY A 240 -2.94 17.59 -10.87
N SER A 241 -2.86 16.46 -10.18
CA SER A 241 -3.92 15.45 -10.08
C SER A 241 -4.77 15.56 -8.82
N ASN A 242 -4.45 16.47 -7.90
CA ASN A 242 -5.09 16.57 -6.58
C ASN A 242 -5.11 15.23 -5.83
N SER A 243 -3.99 14.50 -5.84
CA SER A 243 -3.96 13.11 -5.40
C SER A 243 -2.85 12.80 -4.41
N ILE A 244 -3.09 11.76 -3.61
CA ILE A 244 -2.06 11.08 -2.81
C ILE A 244 -2.08 9.61 -3.21
N SER A 245 -0.91 9.06 -3.55
CA SER A 245 -0.76 7.64 -3.92
C SER A 245 0.12 6.92 -2.93
N VAL A 246 -0.27 5.71 -2.54
CA VAL A 246 0.54 4.81 -1.71
C VAL A 246 0.96 3.60 -2.53
N MET A 247 2.23 3.24 -2.44
CA MET A 247 2.82 2.11 -3.13
C MET A 247 3.68 1.28 -2.18
N HIS A 248 3.56 -0.03 -2.27
CA HIS A 248 4.52 -0.96 -1.69
C HIS A 248 5.77 -1.04 -2.56
N MET A 249 6.95 -0.95 -1.96
CA MET A 249 8.23 -1.21 -2.62
C MET A 249 8.70 -2.65 -2.36
N GLY A 250 8.78 -3.44 -3.42
CA GLY A 250 9.34 -4.79 -3.38
C GLY A 250 10.86 -4.82 -3.13
N ALA A 251 11.39 -5.99 -2.79
CA ALA A 251 12.84 -6.18 -2.61
C ALA A 251 13.67 -5.97 -3.90
N ASP A 252 13.01 -5.97 -5.06
CA ASP A 252 13.57 -5.61 -6.36
C ASP A 252 13.52 -4.09 -6.64
N GLY A 253 12.97 -3.30 -5.73
CA GLY A 253 12.80 -1.86 -5.80
C GLY A 253 11.67 -1.39 -6.73
N LYS A 254 10.82 -2.31 -7.19
CA LYS A 254 9.62 -1.96 -7.96
C LYS A 254 8.50 -1.50 -7.06
N LEU A 255 7.75 -0.52 -7.54
CA LEU A 255 6.58 0.02 -6.87
C LEU A 255 5.32 -0.72 -7.32
N THR A 256 4.51 -1.15 -6.35
CA THR A 256 3.16 -1.70 -6.56
C THR A 256 2.16 -0.80 -5.84
N PRO A 257 1.29 -0.09 -6.58
CA PRO A 257 0.23 0.71 -5.98
C PRO A 257 -0.69 -0.09 -5.06
N THR A 258 -1.00 0.46 -3.90
CA THR A 258 -1.96 -0.10 -2.93
C THR A 258 -3.12 0.83 -2.66
N ASP A 259 -2.92 2.14 -2.83
CA ASP A 259 -3.99 3.12 -2.70
C ASP A 259 -3.74 4.35 -3.55
N HIS A 260 -4.82 5.01 -3.94
CA HIS A 260 -4.79 6.26 -4.68
C HIS A 260 -6.04 7.07 -4.33
N VAL A 261 -5.84 8.19 -3.64
CA VAL A 261 -6.91 9.03 -3.13
C VAL A 261 -6.92 10.37 -3.83
N LEU A 262 -8.12 10.86 -4.15
CA LEU A 262 -8.34 12.18 -4.73
C LEU A 262 -8.97 13.11 -3.71
N ASP A 263 -8.58 14.37 -3.80
CA ASP A 263 -9.12 15.42 -2.96
C ASP A 263 -10.62 15.62 -3.15
N THR A 264 -11.29 15.92 -2.04
CA THR A 264 -12.65 16.44 -1.99
C THR A 264 -12.66 17.72 -1.15
N LEU A 265 -13.76 18.48 -1.22
CA LEU A 265 -13.95 19.68 -0.37
C LEU A 265 -13.92 19.39 1.14
N HIS A 266 -14.04 18.12 1.55
CA HIS A 266 -13.88 17.74 2.96
C HIS A 266 -12.41 17.56 3.33
N THR A 267 -11.60 17.04 2.41
CA THR A 267 -10.22 16.68 2.72
C THR A 267 -9.27 17.86 2.67
N ARG A 268 -9.46 18.83 1.76
CA ARG A 268 -8.69 20.10 1.71
C ARG A 268 -7.22 19.99 1.29
N PHE A 269 -6.87 18.98 0.50
CA PHE A 269 -5.52 18.80 -0.03
C PHE A 269 -5.42 19.02 -1.55
N GLU A 270 -6.36 19.72 -2.19
CA GLU A 270 -6.26 20.09 -3.61
C GLU A 270 -4.86 20.65 -3.91
N SER A 271 -4.24 20.28 -5.04
CA SER A 271 -2.90 20.75 -5.39
C SER A 271 -1.90 20.56 -4.25
N VAL A 272 -1.78 19.32 -3.72
CA VAL A 272 -0.86 18.96 -2.63
C VAL A 272 0.54 19.52 -2.92
N GLN A 273 1.01 20.47 -2.11
CA GLN A 273 2.34 21.07 -2.31
C GLN A 273 3.41 20.30 -1.54
N ASP A 274 3.06 19.83 -0.35
CA ASP A 274 3.97 19.11 0.52
C ASP A 274 3.23 18.04 1.33
N LEU A 275 3.94 17.00 1.75
CA LEU A 275 3.40 15.90 2.53
C LEU A 275 4.47 15.39 3.50
N SER A 276 4.05 14.91 4.67
CA SER A 276 4.96 14.29 5.66
C SER A 276 4.40 12.96 6.15
N VAL A 277 5.27 11.96 6.28
CA VAL A 277 4.92 10.63 6.79
C VAL A 277 5.73 10.35 8.05
N ILE A 278 5.08 9.84 9.09
CA ILE A 278 5.73 9.49 10.35
C ILE A 278 5.14 8.21 10.95
N ASP A 279 6.01 7.32 11.43
CA ASP A 279 5.64 6.18 12.26
C ASP A 279 5.82 6.56 13.74
N VAL A 280 4.75 6.38 14.52
CA VAL A 280 4.75 6.58 15.98
C VAL A 280 4.15 5.35 16.64
N ASP A 281 4.97 4.67 17.44
CA ASP A 281 4.60 3.46 18.19
C ASP A 281 3.92 2.37 17.32
N GLY A 282 4.35 2.28 16.05
CA GLY A 282 3.84 1.32 15.07
C GLY A 282 2.57 1.76 14.36
N ARG A 283 2.11 3.00 14.54
CA ARG A 283 1.03 3.63 13.77
C ARG A 283 1.63 4.64 12.80
N VAL A 284 1.30 4.52 11.51
CA VAL A 284 1.75 5.45 10.48
C VAL A 284 0.73 6.56 10.25
N PHE A 285 1.19 7.80 10.33
CA PHE A 285 0.43 9.01 9.98
C PHE A 285 0.95 9.64 8.70
N VAL A 286 0.03 10.17 7.90
CA VAL A 286 0.33 10.96 6.70
C VAL A 286 -0.37 12.30 6.85
N VAL A 287 0.39 13.39 6.75
CA VAL A 287 -0.14 14.75 6.79
C VAL A 287 0.12 15.41 5.45
N ALA A 288 -0.91 16.01 4.87
CA ALA A 288 -0.83 16.67 3.57
C ALA A 288 -1.33 18.12 3.65
N GLY A 289 -0.68 19.02 2.92
CA GLY A 289 -1.08 20.41 2.78
C GLY A 289 -1.09 20.82 1.31
N GLY A 290 -2.12 21.57 0.91
CA GLY A 290 -2.33 21.92 -0.49
C GLY A 290 -2.85 23.35 -0.72
N GLY A 291 -3.27 23.57 -1.96
CA GLY A 291 -3.89 24.79 -2.48
C GLY A 291 -5.36 25.00 -2.12
N ASP A 292 -6.06 24.03 -1.52
CA ASP A 292 -7.41 24.24 -0.95
C ASP A 292 -7.36 24.68 0.52
N ASP A 293 -6.36 25.51 0.84
CA ASP A 293 -6.23 26.23 2.09
C ASP A 293 -6.47 25.34 3.33
N GLY A 294 -5.78 24.20 3.43
CA GLY A 294 -6.01 23.26 4.52
C GLY A 294 -4.89 22.25 4.75
N ILE A 295 -5.03 21.54 5.87
CA ILE A 295 -4.17 20.43 6.29
C ILE A 295 -5.06 19.20 6.52
N THR A 296 -4.67 18.07 5.95
CA THR A 296 -5.36 16.78 6.12
C THR A 296 -4.49 15.82 6.90
N LEU A 297 -5.11 15.06 7.79
CA LEU A 297 -4.50 13.96 8.53
C LEU A 297 -5.09 12.63 8.09
N PHE A 298 -4.23 11.70 7.73
CA PHE A 298 -4.55 10.29 7.51
C PHE A 298 -3.75 9.41 8.47
N THR A 299 -4.27 8.21 8.71
CA THR A 299 -3.45 7.06 9.12
C THR A 299 -3.38 6.06 7.98
N MET A 300 -2.27 5.32 7.90
CA MET A 300 -2.10 4.25 6.91
C MET A 300 -2.31 2.88 7.56
N THR A 301 -3.06 2.00 6.89
CA THR A 301 -3.28 0.61 7.31
C THR A 301 -2.06 -0.27 7.03
N PRO A 302 -1.97 -1.47 7.65
CA PRO A 302 -0.95 -2.47 7.31
C PRO A 302 -0.89 -2.87 5.83
N GLU A 303 -2.00 -2.73 5.10
CA GLU A 303 -2.13 -3.02 3.68
C GLU A 303 -1.81 -1.82 2.78
N GLY A 304 -1.46 -0.66 3.36
CA GLY A 304 -1.09 0.54 2.61
C GLY A 304 -2.29 1.31 2.07
N GLN A 305 -3.44 1.25 2.74
CA GLN A 305 -4.60 2.11 2.47
C GLN A 305 -4.61 3.31 3.42
N LEU A 306 -5.03 4.48 2.95
CA LEU A 306 -5.17 5.68 3.76
C LEU A 306 -6.58 5.78 4.34
N ILE A 307 -6.66 5.95 5.66
CA ILE A 307 -7.91 6.26 6.35
C ILE A 307 -7.84 7.72 6.76
N HIS A 308 -8.78 8.51 6.25
CA HIS A 308 -8.93 9.91 6.65
C HIS A 308 -9.26 9.98 8.14
N LEU A 309 -8.52 10.80 8.90
CA LEU A 309 -8.80 11.03 10.32
C LEU A 309 -9.47 12.39 10.54
N ASP A 310 -8.88 13.45 10.01
CA ASP A 310 -9.38 14.81 10.20
C ASP A 310 -8.82 15.78 9.14
N SER A 311 -9.52 16.90 8.94
CA SER A 311 -9.11 18.00 8.08
C SER A 311 -9.30 19.34 8.77
N PHE A 312 -8.26 20.17 8.71
CA PHE A 312 -8.30 21.53 9.22
C PHE A 312 -8.28 22.53 8.05
N ALA A 313 -9.40 23.23 7.86
CA ALA A 313 -9.52 24.29 6.85
C ALA A 313 -9.02 25.64 7.38
N ASP A 314 -8.53 26.48 6.48
CA ASP A 314 -8.04 27.81 6.81
C ASP A 314 -9.11 28.68 7.48
N THR A 315 -8.62 29.54 8.36
CA THR A 315 -9.33 30.57 9.07
C THR A 315 -8.47 31.83 9.08
N LEU A 316 -9.09 32.98 9.32
CA LEU A 316 -8.37 34.24 9.51
C LEU A 316 -7.32 34.21 10.64
N ALA A 317 -7.36 33.21 11.53
CA ALA A 317 -6.41 33.04 12.61
C ALA A 317 -5.27 32.06 12.28
N SER A 318 -5.50 31.09 11.38
CA SER A 318 -4.54 30.03 11.07
C SER A 318 -3.59 30.38 9.94
N GLY A 319 -4.03 31.11 8.91
CA GLY A 319 -3.17 31.57 7.81
C GLY A 319 -2.56 30.44 6.98
N LEU A 320 -3.39 29.53 6.48
CA LEU A 320 -3.03 28.35 5.69
C LEU A 320 -3.28 28.53 4.19
N GLN A 321 -3.33 29.77 3.70
CA GLN A 321 -3.67 30.07 2.30
C GLN A 321 -2.59 29.56 1.34
N ASN A 322 -2.93 28.55 0.54
CA ASN A 322 -2.03 27.76 -0.29
C ASN A 322 -0.79 27.31 0.50
N VAL A 323 -0.90 26.18 1.20
CA VAL A 323 0.23 25.63 1.97
C VAL A 323 1.45 25.46 1.04
N GLN A 324 2.62 25.94 1.47
CA GLN A 324 3.87 25.92 0.71
C GLN A 324 4.77 24.75 1.11
N THR A 325 4.89 24.52 2.42
CA THR A 325 5.69 23.44 3.01
C THR A 325 5.06 23.03 4.32
N LEU A 326 5.22 21.77 4.70
CA LEU A 326 4.81 21.26 6.00
C LEU A 326 5.88 20.33 6.58
N THR A 327 5.97 20.31 7.90
CA THR A 327 6.85 19.40 8.63
C THR A 327 6.13 18.87 9.85
N VAL A 328 6.31 17.59 10.16
CA VAL A 328 5.74 16.93 11.35
C VAL A 328 6.86 16.50 12.28
N ALA A 329 6.82 17.01 13.52
CA ALA A 329 7.73 16.61 14.58
C ALA A 329 6.97 15.82 15.66
N HIS A 330 7.44 14.61 15.96
CA HIS A 330 6.97 13.86 17.13
C HIS A 330 7.74 14.31 18.39
N VAL A 331 7.03 14.84 19.39
CA VAL A 331 7.61 15.28 20.66
C VAL A 331 6.69 14.90 21.82
N GLY A 332 7.15 14.01 22.70
CA GLY A 332 6.34 13.55 23.82
C GLY A 332 5.12 12.78 23.32
N ASP A 333 3.93 13.15 23.79
CA ASP A 333 2.66 12.49 23.46
C ASP A 333 1.90 13.20 22.31
N GLU A 334 2.59 14.00 21.50
CA GLU A 334 1.99 14.77 20.40
C GLU A 334 2.84 14.77 19.12
N LEU A 335 2.13 14.78 17.99
CA LEU A 335 2.65 15.25 16.72
C LEU A 335 2.44 16.76 16.65
N GLN A 336 3.51 17.53 16.43
CA GLN A 336 3.44 18.95 16.11
C GLN A 336 3.65 19.14 14.61
N ILE A 337 2.65 19.73 13.96
CA ILE A 337 2.64 20.02 12.53
C ILE A 337 2.92 21.51 12.37
N PHE A 338 3.93 21.84 11.57
CA PHE A 338 4.25 23.21 11.19
C PHE A 338 4.03 23.39 9.70
N ALA A 339 3.18 24.34 9.32
CA ALA A 339 2.90 24.64 7.92
C ALA A 339 3.22 26.11 7.62
N ALA A 340 3.92 26.36 6.52
CA ALA A 340 4.04 27.70 5.95
C ALA A 340 3.03 27.86 4.81
N SER A 341 2.54 29.06 4.59
CA SER A 341 1.65 29.39 3.49
C SER A 341 2.34 30.25 2.43
N GLN A 342 1.79 30.30 1.22
CA GLN A 342 2.33 31.15 0.15
C GLN A 342 2.00 32.64 0.32
N GLU A 343 0.98 32.96 1.12
CA GLU A 343 0.41 34.32 1.25
C GLU A 343 0.62 34.92 2.65
N ASP A 344 0.37 34.14 3.71
CA ASP A 344 0.44 34.59 5.10
C ASP A 344 1.84 34.39 5.70
N ALA A 345 2.22 35.30 6.60
CA ALA A 345 3.51 35.28 7.27
C ALA A 345 3.52 34.40 8.53
N GLY A 346 4.61 33.68 8.75
CA GLY A 346 4.84 32.81 9.88
C GLY A 346 4.57 31.33 9.56
N LEU A 347 4.60 30.52 10.61
CA LEU A 347 4.30 29.09 10.56
C LEU A 347 3.06 28.79 11.40
N THR A 348 2.05 28.19 10.80
CA THR A 348 0.89 27.65 11.50
C THR A 348 1.30 26.40 12.26
N GLN A 349 1.06 26.36 13.57
CA GLN A 349 1.27 25.20 14.42
C GLN A 349 -0.07 24.50 14.67
N LEU A 350 -0.18 23.24 14.26
CA LEU A 350 -1.24 22.31 14.65
C LEU A 350 -0.66 21.18 15.50
N THR A 351 -1.49 20.53 16.30
CA THR A 351 -1.13 19.37 17.10
C THR A 351 -2.10 18.21 16.92
N VAL A 352 -1.60 16.99 17.09
CA VAL A 352 -2.40 15.76 17.18
C VAL A 352 -1.89 14.98 18.38
N SER A 353 -2.77 14.56 19.27
CA SER A 353 -2.36 13.70 20.39
C SER A 353 -2.13 12.26 19.91
N VAL A 354 -1.04 11.66 20.37
CA VAL A 354 -0.62 10.28 20.10
C VAL A 354 -0.26 9.52 21.40
N GLY A 355 -0.51 10.12 22.57
CA GLY A 355 -0.23 9.49 23.86
C GLY A 355 -1.13 8.31 24.21
N ASP A 356 -2.29 8.23 23.57
CA ASP A 356 -3.29 7.18 23.78
C ASP A 356 -3.30 6.16 22.64
N LEU A 357 -2.23 6.04 21.83
CA LEU A 357 -2.17 5.01 20.79
C LEU A 357 -2.17 3.59 21.36
N GLY A 358 -3.05 2.77 20.81
CA GLY A 358 -3.23 1.37 21.13
C GLY A 358 -2.49 0.42 20.19
N VAL A 359 -2.91 -0.84 20.18
CA VAL A 359 -2.32 -1.92 19.37
C VAL A 359 -2.74 -1.83 17.90
N VAL A 360 -1.88 -2.38 17.04
CA VAL A 360 -2.22 -2.74 15.66
C VAL A 360 -2.34 -4.25 15.59
N ARG A 361 -3.49 -4.79 15.18
CA ARG A 361 -3.68 -6.24 15.16
C ARG A 361 -4.59 -6.71 14.04
N GLU A 362 -4.17 -7.76 13.36
CA GLU A 362 -4.98 -8.54 12.44
C GLU A 362 -5.29 -9.92 13.04
N GLY A 363 -6.49 -10.47 12.79
CA GLY A 363 -6.78 -11.85 13.19
C GLY A 363 -8.16 -12.38 12.79
N SER A 364 -8.39 -13.65 13.11
CA SER A 364 -9.69 -14.35 12.97
C SER A 364 -10.27 -14.71 14.34
N GLY A 365 -11.57 -15.03 14.40
CA GLY A 365 -12.23 -15.30 15.67
C GLY A 365 -12.35 -14.02 16.49
N VAL A 366 -12.09 -14.06 17.80
CA VAL A 366 -12.16 -12.85 18.64
C VAL A 366 -10.83 -12.11 18.61
N VAL A 367 -10.85 -10.87 18.12
CA VAL A 367 -9.73 -9.93 18.12
C VAL A 367 -10.09 -8.79 19.07
N SER A 368 -9.41 -8.74 20.22
CA SER A 368 -9.64 -7.71 21.23
C SER A 368 -8.55 -6.64 21.23
N GLY A 369 -8.97 -5.38 21.26
CA GLY A 369 -8.14 -4.22 21.54
C GLY A 369 -7.91 -4.05 23.04
N SER A 370 -7.84 -2.81 23.46
CA SER A 370 -7.38 -2.31 24.74
C SER A 370 -8.34 -1.22 25.25
N ALA A 371 -7.81 -0.16 25.86
CA ALA A 371 -8.59 1.01 26.31
C ALA A 371 -7.96 2.30 25.74
N GLN A 372 -7.29 2.15 24.61
CA GLN A 372 -6.45 3.11 23.90
C GLN A 372 -6.88 3.04 22.42
N ASP A 373 -6.45 4.00 21.61
CA ASP A 373 -6.84 4.12 20.20
C ASP A 373 -6.22 2.98 19.35
N ASP A 374 -6.94 1.87 19.22
CA ASP A 374 -6.51 0.64 18.55
C ASP A 374 -6.82 0.65 17.05
N MET A 375 -6.09 -0.15 16.29
CA MET A 375 -6.42 -0.49 14.90
C MET A 375 -6.53 -2.00 14.77
N LEU A 376 -7.74 -2.49 14.56
CA LEU A 376 -8.05 -3.91 14.48
C LEU A 376 -8.55 -4.27 13.07
N THR A 377 -7.95 -5.30 12.47
CA THR A 377 -8.31 -5.79 11.14
C THR A 377 -8.82 -7.22 11.21
N GLY A 378 -9.97 -7.48 10.59
CA GLY A 378 -10.49 -8.82 10.37
C GLY A 378 -9.73 -9.55 9.28
N SER A 379 -9.64 -10.88 9.39
CA SER A 379 -8.98 -11.71 8.39
C SER A 379 -9.90 -12.16 7.25
N ILE A 380 -9.41 -13.03 6.38
CA ILE A 380 -10.24 -13.75 5.38
C ILE A 380 -11.26 -14.72 6.01
N LEU A 381 -11.09 -15.08 7.29
CA LEU A 381 -12.04 -15.89 8.06
C LEU A 381 -12.95 -15.00 8.90
N SER A 382 -14.07 -15.56 9.35
CA SER A 382 -15.00 -14.82 10.20
C SER A 382 -14.32 -14.27 11.46
N SER A 383 -14.60 -13.00 11.75
CA SER A 383 -13.91 -12.23 12.79
C SER A 383 -14.91 -11.49 13.68
N THR A 384 -14.59 -11.34 14.95
CA THR A 384 -15.29 -10.51 15.94
C THR A 384 -14.27 -9.55 16.52
N LEU A 385 -14.32 -8.30 16.05
CA LEU A 385 -13.44 -7.23 16.49
C LEU A 385 -14.11 -6.53 17.69
N MET A 386 -13.40 -6.43 18.81
CA MET A 386 -13.85 -5.77 20.02
C MET A 386 -12.78 -4.77 20.45
N ALA A 387 -12.94 -3.49 20.13
CA ALA A 387 -11.86 -2.53 20.27
C ALA A 387 -11.71 -2.05 21.72
N GLY A 388 -12.75 -1.45 22.31
CA GLY A 388 -12.80 -1.18 23.75
C GLY A 388 -13.19 0.26 24.07
N ASP A 389 -12.41 0.91 24.94
CA ASP A 389 -12.49 2.36 25.09
C ASP A 389 -11.38 2.96 24.19
N GLY A 390 -11.54 4.19 23.69
CA GLY A 390 -10.57 4.85 22.80
C GLY A 390 -11.21 5.22 21.46
N ASP A 391 -10.54 6.06 20.68
CA ASP A 391 -10.96 6.35 19.31
C ASP A 391 -10.41 5.25 18.38
N ASP A 392 -11.18 4.18 18.18
CA ASP A 392 -10.69 2.96 17.54
C ASP A 392 -10.95 2.92 16.02
N ILE A 393 -10.12 2.16 15.30
CA ILE A 393 -10.27 1.89 13.88
C ILE A 393 -10.48 0.39 13.66
N LEU A 394 -11.67 0.01 13.20
CA LEU A 394 -12.05 -1.37 12.98
C LEU A 394 -12.24 -1.64 11.48
N ILE A 395 -11.33 -2.42 10.90
CA ILE A 395 -11.28 -2.72 9.46
C ILE A 395 -11.86 -4.11 9.23
N ALA A 396 -12.90 -4.19 8.39
CA ALA A 396 -13.52 -5.46 8.04
C ALA A 396 -12.56 -6.37 7.26
N GLY A 397 -12.61 -7.66 7.58
CA GLY A 397 -11.93 -8.69 6.82
C GLY A 397 -12.74 -9.11 5.58
N ALA A 398 -12.19 -10.03 4.78
CA ALA A 398 -12.96 -10.61 3.67
C ALA A 398 -14.05 -11.58 4.15
N GLY A 399 -13.84 -12.25 5.30
CA GLY A 399 -14.86 -13.10 5.92
C GLY A 399 -15.89 -12.29 6.72
N ALA A 400 -16.98 -12.96 7.15
CA ALA A 400 -18.03 -12.28 7.92
C ALA A 400 -17.46 -11.62 9.19
N THR A 401 -17.65 -10.32 9.33
CA THR A 401 -17.03 -9.53 10.41
C THR A 401 -18.10 -8.94 11.32
N THR A 402 -18.01 -9.20 12.62
CA THR A 402 -18.77 -8.48 13.66
C THR A 402 -17.85 -7.49 14.35
N MET A 403 -18.26 -6.23 14.49
CA MET A 403 -17.43 -5.16 15.04
C MET A 403 -18.15 -4.43 16.15
N SER A 404 -17.46 -4.31 17.30
CA SER A 404 -17.86 -3.49 18.43
C SER A 404 -16.74 -2.49 18.68
N GLY A 405 -17.03 -1.20 18.46
CA GLY A 405 -16.06 -0.12 18.68
C GLY A 405 -15.91 0.10 20.18
N GLY A 406 -16.99 0.58 20.80
CA GLY A 406 -17.16 0.63 22.24
C GLY A 406 -17.39 2.07 22.68
N SER A 407 -16.48 2.66 23.45
CA SER A 407 -16.59 4.06 23.86
C SER A 407 -15.48 4.91 23.24
N GLY A 408 -15.86 5.91 22.45
CA GLY A 408 -14.94 6.81 21.78
C GLY A 408 -15.54 7.23 20.44
N ALA A 409 -14.75 7.93 19.61
CA ALA A 409 -15.14 8.21 18.23
C ALA A 409 -14.52 7.15 17.30
N ASP A 410 -15.29 6.10 17.02
CA ASP A 410 -14.79 4.93 16.30
C ASP A 410 -14.97 5.06 14.78
N ILE A 411 -14.03 4.52 14.01
CA ILE A 411 -14.09 4.43 12.55
C ILE A 411 -14.24 2.96 12.14
N PHE A 412 -15.40 2.61 11.62
CA PHE A 412 -15.67 1.30 11.04
C PHE A 412 -15.38 1.34 9.53
N VAL A 413 -14.33 0.66 9.08
CA VAL A 413 -13.90 0.63 7.69
C VAL A 413 -14.36 -0.66 7.01
N MET A 414 -15.21 -0.53 6.00
CA MET A 414 -15.72 -1.66 5.23
C MET A 414 -14.75 -2.05 4.13
N ARG A 415 -14.72 -3.35 3.82
CA ARG A 415 -13.92 -3.92 2.74
C ARG A 415 -14.85 -4.42 1.64
N SER A 416 -14.58 -4.01 0.40
CA SER A 416 -15.30 -4.51 -0.77
C SER A 416 -15.04 -6.01 -0.93
N GLY A 417 -16.06 -6.74 -1.35
CA GLY A 417 -16.03 -8.20 -1.49
C GLY A 417 -16.07 -8.96 -0.16
N SER A 418 -16.31 -8.28 0.97
CA SER A 418 -16.51 -8.97 2.26
C SER A 418 -17.84 -9.73 2.30
N GLU A 419 -17.89 -10.81 3.10
CA GLU A 419 -19.16 -11.40 3.53
C GLU A 419 -19.93 -10.42 4.45
N LEU A 420 -21.06 -10.85 5.03
CA LEU A 420 -21.88 -10.01 5.90
C LEU A 420 -21.06 -9.36 7.03
N THR A 421 -21.10 -8.04 7.07
CA THR A 421 -20.49 -7.23 8.14
C THR A 421 -21.58 -6.67 9.07
N THR A 422 -21.36 -6.76 10.39
CA THR A 422 -22.29 -6.28 11.43
C THR A 422 -21.56 -5.36 12.41
N ILE A 423 -22.02 -4.13 12.53
CA ILE A 423 -21.59 -3.17 13.56
C ILE A 423 -22.61 -3.21 14.70
N THR A 424 -22.16 -3.39 15.93
CA THR A 424 -23.05 -3.74 17.05
C THR A 424 -23.51 -2.57 17.90
N ASP A 425 -22.83 -1.44 17.84
CA ASP A 425 -22.91 -0.34 18.80
C ASP A 425 -22.56 1.02 18.17
N PHE A 426 -23.03 1.27 16.96
CA PHE A 426 -22.78 2.55 16.26
C PHE A 426 -23.45 3.73 16.98
N GLU A 427 -22.67 4.74 17.37
CA GLU A 427 -23.09 6.01 17.96
C GLU A 427 -23.18 7.12 16.88
N ALA A 428 -24.41 7.48 16.54
CA ALA A 428 -24.68 8.52 15.53
C ALA A 428 -24.13 9.89 15.94
N GLY A 429 -23.36 10.51 15.03
CA GLY A 429 -22.73 11.81 15.26
C GLY A 429 -21.41 11.76 16.05
N THR A 430 -20.94 10.56 16.38
CA THR A 430 -19.66 10.31 17.04
C THR A 430 -18.83 9.33 16.22
N ASP A 431 -19.41 8.18 15.87
CA ASP A 431 -18.74 7.17 15.03
C ASP A 431 -18.85 7.50 13.55
N ARG A 432 -17.91 6.96 12.76
CA ARG A 432 -17.90 7.02 11.30
C ARG A 432 -17.97 5.63 10.69
N LEU A 433 -18.82 5.48 9.67
CA LEU A 433 -18.79 4.34 8.76
C LEU A 433 -18.07 4.76 7.47
N ASP A 434 -16.94 4.12 7.21
CA ASP A 434 -16.15 4.32 6.00
C ASP A 434 -16.37 3.17 5.01
N MET A 435 -16.68 3.52 3.76
CA MET A 435 -16.96 2.56 2.68
C MET A 435 -16.10 2.86 1.45
N PHE A 436 -14.93 3.48 1.60
CA PHE A 436 -14.10 3.94 0.49
C PHE A 436 -13.69 2.83 -0.50
N ASP A 437 -13.51 1.61 0.00
CA ASP A 437 -13.05 0.46 -0.81
C ASP A 437 -14.12 0.02 -1.83
N TYR A 438 -15.36 0.50 -1.68
CA TYR A 438 -16.48 0.14 -2.54
C TYR A 438 -16.37 0.87 -3.89
N LEU A 439 -16.07 0.07 -4.92
CA LEU A 439 -15.84 0.56 -6.27
C LEU A 439 -16.97 1.46 -6.78
N LEU A 440 -16.64 2.69 -7.20
CA LEU A 440 -17.57 3.70 -7.75
C LEU A 440 -18.68 4.15 -6.77
N LEU A 441 -18.52 3.91 -5.46
CA LEU A 441 -19.35 4.52 -4.44
C LEU A 441 -18.80 5.92 -4.13
N ARG A 442 -19.61 6.96 -4.38
CA ARG A 442 -19.23 8.38 -4.26
C ARG A 442 -20.26 9.22 -3.50
N SER A 443 -21.44 8.64 -3.25
CA SER A 443 -22.48 9.29 -2.46
C SER A 443 -23.33 8.25 -1.72
N PRO A 444 -23.75 8.55 -0.48
CA PRO A 444 -24.75 7.74 0.22
C PRO A 444 -26.06 7.58 -0.57
N ALA A 445 -26.37 8.49 -1.50
CA ALA A 445 -27.55 8.38 -2.37
C ALA A 445 -27.51 7.16 -3.32
N GLN A 446 -26.35 6.53 -3.50
CA GLN A 446 -26.21 5.28 -4.26
C GLN A 446 -26.53 4.03 -3.43
N LEU A 447 -26.68 4.16 -2.11
CA LEU A 447 -26.93 3.06 -1.19
C LEU A 447 -28.44 2.74 -1.11
N SER A 448 -28.75 1.46 -0.97
CA SER A 448 -30.05 1.01 -0.45
C SER A 448 -29.98 1.10 1.08
N PHE A 449 -30.61 2.12 1.65
CA PHE A 449 -30.60 2.36 3.09
C PHE A 449 -31.96 2.03 3.69
N ASN A 450 -32.04 0.95 4.46
CA ASN A 450 -33.27 0.47 5.10
C ASN A 450 -33.16 0.58 6.61
N SER A 451 -33.88 1.55 7.19
CA SER A 451 -33.96 1.68 8.65
C SER A 451 -34.65 0.45 9.27
N THR A 452 -34.09 -0.08 10.35
CA THR A 452 -34.61 -1.24 11.09
C THR A 452 -35.09 -0.81 12.48
N ALA A 453 -35.67 -1.72 13.27
CA ALA A 453 -36.11 -1.37 14.62
C ALA A 453 -34.94 -1.16 15.61
N GLN A 454 -33.72 -1.57 15.25
CA GLN A 454 -32.52 -1.52 16.09
C GLN A 454 -31.36 -0.72 15.46
N GLY A 455 -31.50 -0.26 14.23
CA GLY A 455 -30.52 0.56 13.54
C GLY A 455 -30.86 0.69 12.06
N ALA A 456 -29.98 0.19 11.19
CA ALA A 456 -30.18 0.20 9.74
C ALA A 456 -29.50 -0.98 9.06
N ARG A 457 -30.02 -1.35 7.88
CA ARG A 457 -29.39 -2.25 6.92
C ARG A 457 -29.00 -1.45 5.69
N ILE A 458 -27.73 -1.49 5.33
CA ILE A 458 -27.14 -0.74 4.22
C ILE A 458 -26.72 -1.75 3.16
N GLU A 459 -27.09 -1.51 1.91
CA GLU A 459 -26.65 -2.36 0.80
C GLU A 459 -26.08 -1.51 -0.33
N TYR A 460 -25.01 -2.01 -0.93
CA TYR A 460 -24.46 -1.53 -2.19
C TYR A 460 -24.11 -2.74 -3.05
N ARG A 461 -24.75 -2.86 -4.20
CA ARG A 461 -24.65 -4.05 -5.07
C ARG A 461 -25.02 -5.32 -4.28
N ASP A 462 -24.13 -6.31 -4.22
CA ASP A 462 -24.36 -7.59 -3.58
C ASP A 462 -23.92 -7.60 -2.10
N GLU A 463 -23.38 -6.49 -1.61
CA GLU A 463 -22.86 -6.38 -0.25
C GLU A 463 -23.90 -5.82 0.71
N THR A 464 -23.91 -6.35 1.92
CA THR A 464 -24.83 -5.98 2.99
C THR A 464 -24.06 -5.68 4.27
N ILE A 465 -24.39 -4.56 4.88
CA ILE A 465 -23.89 -4.15 6.19
C ILE A 465 -25.09 -3.98 7.13
N GLU A 466 -25.03 -4.60 8.29
CA GLU A 466 -25.98 -4.40 9.38
C GLU A 466 -25.37 -3.44 10.40
N VAL A 467 -26.06 -2.34 10.68
CA VAL A 467 -25.62 -1.32 11.64
C VAL A 467 -26.62 -1.27 12.78
N ILE A 468 -26.19 -1.64 13.98
CA ILE A 468 -26.99 -1.60 15.19
C ILE A 468 -26.63 -0.32 15.96
N SER A 469 -27.64 0.45 16.38
CA SER A 469 -27.44 1.68 17.13
C SER A 469 -27.07 1.40 18.59
N ALA A 470 -26.03 2.07 19.11
CA ALA A 470 -25.67 2.07 20.53
C ALA A 470 -26.83 2.51 21.43
N ALA A 471 -27.54 3.57 21.02
CA ALA A 471 -28.69 4.10 21.75
C ALA A 471 -29.95 3.22 21.61
N GLY A 472 -29.93 2.26 20.68
CA GLY A 472 -31.07 1.49 20.22
C GLY A 472 -32.06 2.30 19.38
N GLY A 473 -32.90 1.59 18.63
CA GLY A 473 -33.87 2.23 17.73
C GLY A 473 -33.34 2.43 16.31
N PRO A 474 -34.17 2.98 15.40
CA PRO A 474 -33.84 3.15 14.00
C PRO A 474 -32.73 4.19 13.76
N LEU A 475 -31.83 3.90 12.82
CA LEU A 475 -30.89 4.86 12.24
C LEU A 475 -31.41 5.32 10.87
N THR A 476 -31.16 6.58 10.53
CA THR A 476 -31.33 7.15 9.20
C THR A 476 -29.99 7.29 8.49
N SER A 477 -30.00 7.46 7.17
CA SER A 477 -28.77 7.72 6.41
C SER A 477 -28.04 8.98 6.88
N ALA A 478 -28.74 9.98 7.42
CA ALA A 478 -28.11 11.19 7.94
C ALA A 478 -27.47 10.96 9.33
N ASP A 479 -27.96 9.97 10.09
CA ASP A 479 -27.35 9.59 11.37
C ASP A 479 -26.01 8.85 11.16
N VAL A 480 -25.86 8.14 10.04
CA VAL A 480 -24.64 7.37 9.69
C VAL A 480 -23.64 8.17 8.87
N PHE A 481 -24.13 8.96 7.90
CA PHE A 481 -23.30 9.66 6.93
C PHE A 481 -23.46 11.19 6.95
N GLY A 482 -24.18 11.78 7.91
CA GLY A 482 -24.38 13.22 7.93
C GLY A 482 -24.90 13.79 6.60
N SER A 483 -24.12 14.67 5.97
CA SER A 483 -24.41 15.25 4.64
C SER A 483 -23.87 14.46 3.45
N GLY A 484 -22.99 13.47 3.64
CA GLY A 484 -22.27 12.79 2.57
C GLY A 484 -21.18 11.85 3.06
N PHE A 485 -20.26 11.46 2.19
CA PHE A 485 -19.03 10.83 2.67
C PHE A 485 -18.03 11.91 3.07
N ASP A 486 -17.47 11.79 4.27
CA ASP A 486 -16.59 12.77 4.90
C ASP A 486 -15.10 12.37 4.76
N GLY A 487 -14.68 12.04 3.53
CA GLY A 487 -13.31 11.57 3.22
C GLY A 487 -12.92 11.78 1.75
N PRO A 488 -11.73 11.31 1.35
CA PRO A 488 -11.29 11.42 -0.04
C PRO A 488 -12.03 10.43 -0.95
N ASP A 489 -11.93 10.65 -2.26
CA ASP A 489 -12.38 9.67 -3.25
C ASP A 489 -11.25 8.67 -3.52
N HIS A 490 -11.40 7.43 -3.06
CA HIS A 490 -10.47 6.35 -3.39
C HIS A 490 -10.70 5.85 -4.81
N VAL A 491 -9.66 5.84 -5.62
CA VAL A 491 -9.65 5.36 -6.99
C VAL A 491 -8.97 3.99 -7.02
N PRO A 492 -9.56 2.99 -7.69
CA PRO A 492 -8.95 1.68 -7.82
C PRO A 492 -7.57 1.78 -8.46
N VAL A 493 -6.57 1.23 -7.80
CA VAL A 493 -5.20 1.18 -8.30
C VAL A 493 -4.95 0.00 -9.24
N TYR A 494 -5.83 -1.00 -9.19
CA TYR A 494 -5.85 -2.14 -10.10
C TYR A 494 -7.12 -2.14 -10.93
N PHE A 495 -6.98 -1.82 -12.21
CA PHE A 495 -8.07 -1.79 -13.18
C PHE A 495 -8.24 -3.10 -13.98
N GLY A 496 -7.33 -4.06 -13.77
CA GLY A 496 -7.42 -5.39 -14.39
C GLY A 496 -8.69 -6.14 -13.98
N ASP A 497 -9.29 -5.73 -12.87
CA ASP A 497 -10.56 -6.23 -12.35
C ASP A 497 -11.70 -5.18 -12.42
N PHE A 498 -11.75 -4.36 -13.48
CA PHE A 498 -13.04 -3.78 -13.92
C PHE A 498 -14.08 -4.85 -14.31
N GLY A 499 -13.72 -6.14 -14.16
CA GLY A 499 -14.60 -7.29 -14.22
C GLY A 499 -15.48 -7.44 -12.98
N GLY A 500 -15.08 -7.04 -11.77
CA GLY A 500 -15.93 -6.94 -10.57
C GLY A 500 -16.97 -8.05 -10.37
N LEU A 501 -16.68 -9.28 -10.82
CA LEU A 501 -17.57 -10.46 -10.80
C LEU A 501 -16.79 -11.76 -10.56
N THR A 502 -15.53 -11.70 -10.16
CA THR A 502 -14.75 -12.88 -9.78
C THR A 502 -14.17 -12.66 -8.39
N PRO A 503 -14.66 -13.37 -7.36
CA PRO A 503 -14.03 -13.44 -6.04
C PRO A 503 -12.55 -13.83 -6.20
N PRO A 504 -11.67 -13.48 -5.23
CA PRO A 504 -10.27 -13.85 -5.31
C PRO A 504 -10.20 -15.36 -5.45
N GLY A 505 -9.74 -15.81 -6.62
CA GLY A 505 -9.43 -17.20 -6.84
C GLY A 505 -8.49 -17.64 -5.71
N SER A 506 -8.82 -18.77 -5.11
CA SER A 506 -7.77 -19.63 -4.57
C SER A 506 -6.70 -19.75 -5.66
N PRO A 507 -5.38 -19.74 -5.35
CA PRO A 507 -4.37 -20.03 -6.35
C PRO A 507 -4.59 -21.48 -6.78
N GLY A 508 -5.51 -21.67 -7.72
CA GLY A 508 -5.76 -22.89 -8.44
C GLY A 508 -4.47 -23.16 -9.17
N VAL A 509 -3.66 -24.03 -8.59
CA VAL A 509 -2.43 -24.47 -9.22
C VAL A 509 -2.84 -25.29 -10.42
N LEU A 510 -2.73 -24.68 -11.59
CA LEU A 510 -2.45 -25.44 -12.80
C LEU A 510 -0.92 -25.52 -12.91
N GLY A 511 -0.40 -26.73 -13.05
CA GLY A 511 1.03 -27.01 -13.15
C GLY A 511 1.42 -28.32 -12.48
N ASP A 512 2.67 -28.73 -12.66
CA ASP A 512 3.23 -29.95 -12.08
C ASP A 512 3.13 -29.90 -10.55
N VAL A 513 2.21 -30.69 -10.00
CA VAL A 513 2.02 -30.83 -8.56
C VAL A 513 2.94 -31.93 -8.07
N ASN A 514 3.90 -31.54 -7.22
CA ASN A 514 4.73 -32.51 -6.51
C ASN A 514 3.91 -33.24 -5.45
N ILE A 515 3.66 -34.53 -5.68
CA ILE A 515 3.03 -35.41 -4.71
C ILE A 515 4.13 -36.06 -3.89
N SER A 516 4.33 -35.58 -2.66
CA SER A 516 5.38 -36.06 -1.74
C SER A 516 4.80 -36.32 -0.36
N THR A 517 5.20 -37.43 0.27
CA THR A 517 4.88 -37.70 1.69
C THR A 517 5.77 -36.91 2.65
N GLU A 518 6.80 -36.22 2.15
CA GLU A 518 7.83 -35.54 2.98
C GLU A 518 7.90 -34.02 2.76
N THR A 519 7.19 -33.49 1.76
CA THR A 519 7.24 -32.07 1.39
C THR A 519 5.86 -31.45 1.56
N ASP A 520 5.80 -30.29 2.20
CA ASP A 520 4.54 -29.54 2.31
C ASP A 520 4.07 -29.11 0.92
N ASN A 521 2.78 -29.35 0.65
CA ASN A 521 2.13 -28.93 -0.59
C ASN A 521 0.68 -28.52 -0.30
N PRO A 522 0.44 -27.29 0.18
CA PRO A 522 -0.89 -26.84 0.58
C PRO A 522 -1.97 -26.96 -0.50
N ALA A 523 -1.60 -27.05 -1.79
CA ALA A 523 -2.54 -27.31 -2.87
C ALA A 523 -3.22 -28.68 -2.78
N LEU A 524 -2.66 -29.63 -2.03
CA LEU A 524 -3.25 -30.94 -1.76
C LEU A 524 -4.11 -30.97 -0.50
N ALA A 525 -4.30 -29.85 0.23
CA ALA A 525 -5.12 -29.86 1.43
C ALA A 525 -6.50 -30.48 1.17
N ASP A 526 -6.92 -31.38 2.08
CA ASP A 526 -8.15 -32.17 2.03
C ASP A 526 -8.28 -33.14 0.84
N ALA A 527 -7.22 -33.33 0.02
CA ALA A 527 -7.22 -34.31 -1.04
C ALA A 527 -7.14 -35.74 -0.47
N GLU A 528 -7.85 -36.67 -1.12
CA GLU A 528 -7.78 -38.10 -0.85
C GLU A 528 -6.77 -38.73 -1.81
N ILE A 529 -5.67 -39.25 -1.26
CA ILE A 529 -4.59 -39.92 -1.98
C ILE A 529 -4.82 -41.43 -1.93
N ARG A 530 -4.95 -42.06 -3.10
CA ARG A 530 -5.20 -43.50 -3.25
C ARG A 530 -4.01 -44.16 -3.92
N PHE A 531 -3.38 -45.12 -3.24
CA PHE A 531 -2.30 -45.90 -3.81
C PHE A 531 -2.68 -47.38 -3.90
N THR A 532 -2.57 -47.97 -5.09
CA THR A 532 -2.89 -49.38 -5.36
C THR A 532 -1.63 -50.14 -5.77
N PRO A 533 -0.96 -50.86 -4.84
CA PRO A 533 0.19 -51.68 -5.16
C PRO A 533 -0.15 -52.79 -6.16
N GLN A 534 0.81 -53.17 -7.02
CA GLN A 534 0.65 -54.28 -7.95
C GLN A 534 0.31 -55.59 -7.20
N GLY A 535 -0.88 -56.12 -7.45
CA GLY A 535 -1.37 -57.35 -6.80
C GLY A 535 -1.84 -57.17 -5.36
N GLY A 536 -1.94 -55.94 -4.86
CA GLY A 536 -2.44 -55.56 -3.53
C GLY A 536 -3.83 -54.91 -3.56
N GLY A 537 -4.33 -54.53 -2.37
CA GLY A 537 -5.52 -53.69 -2.23
C GLY A 537 -5.17 -52.20 -2.15
N THR A 538 -6.10 -51.33 -2.53
CA THR A 538 -5.92 -49.87 -2.47
C THR A 538 -5.80 -49.38 -1.03
N VAL A 539 -4.83 -48.53 -0.80
CA VAL A 539 -4.59 -47.80 0.45
C VAL A 539 -4.98 -46.34 0.22
N VAL A 540 -5.59 -45.72 1.23
CA VAL A 540 -6.16 -44.38 1.14
C VAL A 540 -5.65 -43.53 2.29
N ALA A 541 -5.19 -42.32 2.00
CA ALA A 541 -4.80 -41.31 2.96
C ALA A 541 -5.49 -39.97 2.62
N THR A 542 -5.76 -39.15 3.63
CA THR A 542 -6.24 -37.78 3.42
C THR A 542 -5.11 -36.83 3.78
N ALA A 543 -4.82 -35.88 2.90
CA ALA A 543 -3.82 -34.86 3.13
C ALA A 543 -4.28 -33.86 4.21
N ASP A 544 -3.36 -33.45 5.07
CA ASP A 544 -3.60 -32.44 6.12
C ASP A 544 -3.66 -31.02 5.53
N SER A 545 -3.84 -30.01 6.39
CA SER A 545 -3.90 -28.60 5.98
C SER A 545 -2.61 -28.06 5.34
N GLU A 546 -1.49 -28.75 5.53
CA GLU A 546 -0.18 -28.43 4.92
C GLU A 546 0.04 -29.30 3.65
N GLY A 547 -0.95 -30.12 3.28
CA GLY A 547 -0.93 -31.01 2.12
C GLY A 547 -0.14 -32.30 2.31
N ARG A 548 0.28 -32.62 3.54
CA ARG A 548 1.03 -33.84 3.83
C ARG A 548 0.09 -35.01 4.02
N PHE A 549 0.52 -36.18 3.57
CA PHE A 549 -0.23 -37.43 3.74
C PHE A 549 0.72 -38.59 4.05
N ASP A 550 0.21 -39.60 4.77
CA ASP A 550 0.93 -40.84 5.08
C ASP A 550 0.08 -42.03 4.62
N LEU A 551 0.63 -42.82 3.69
CA LEU A 551 -0.03 -44.02 3.17
C LEU A 551 0.09 -45.22 4.12
N GLY A 552 0.86 -45.14 5.20
CA GLY A 552 0.99 -46.21 6.20
C GLY A 552 1.54 -47.53 5.62
N LEU A 553 2.36 -47.45 4.56
CA LEU A 553 2.98 -48.61 3.93
C LEU A 553 4.11 -49.17 4.82
N PRO A 554 4.31 -50.49 4.89
CA PRO A 554 5.47 -51.08 5.57
C PRO A 554 6.79 -50.70 4.88
N ASP A 555 7.92 -50.81 5.59
CA ASP A 555 9.25 -50.70 4.98
C ASP A 555 9.41 -51.69 3.81
N GLY A 556 9.97 -51.23 2.68
CA GLY A 556 10.06 -51.99 1.44
C GLY A 556 9.75 -51.18 0.18
N THR A 557 9.81 -51.82 -0.98
CA THR A 557 9.53 -51.20 -2.29
C THR A 557 8.24 -51.75 -2.89
N PHE A 558 7.30 -50.86 -3.22
CA PHE A 558 5.99 -51.19 -3.77
C PHE A 558 5.75 -50.39 -5.06
N GLN A 559 5.58 -51.08 -6.18
CA GLN A 559 5.12 -50.45 -7.42
C GLN A 559 3.60 -50.48 -7.47
N GLY A 560 2.96 -49.41 -7.96
CA GLY A 560 1.51 -49.31 -7.99
C GLY A 560 0.99 -48.06 -8.68
N GLU A 561 -0.33 -47.96 -8.78
CA GLU A 561 -1.01 -46.78 -9.31
C GLU A 561 -1.35 -45.81 -8.18
N LEU A 562 -1.02 -44.54 -8.38
CA LEU A 562 -1.38 -43.43 -7.49
C LEU A 562 -2.49 -42.60 -8.14
N ASP A 563 -3.56 -42.35 -7.41
CA ASP A 563 -4.68 -41.51 -7.83
C ASP A 563 -4.96 -40.46 -6.75
N VAL A 564 -5.30 -39.25 -7.17
CA VAL A 564 -5.56 -38.10 -6.28
C VAL A 564 -6.98 -37.64 -6.54
N VAL A 565 -7.79 -37.63 -5.49
CA VAL A 565 -9.20 -37.21 -5.56
C VAL A 565 -9.37 -35.98 -4.69
N LYS A 566 -9.72 -34.84 -5.31
CA LYS A 566 -10.01 -33.59 -4.61
C LYS A 566 -11.32 -33.00 -5.11
N SER A 567 -12.24 -32.76 -4.17
CA SER A 567 -13.52 -32.11 -4.46
C SER A 567 -13.33 -30.61 -4.67
N TYR A 568 -14.13 -30.03 -5.57
CA TYR A 568 -14.23 -28.59 -5.74
C TYR A 568 -15.16 -27.99 -4.67
N SER A 569 -14.80 -26.83 -4.15
CA SER A 569 -15.69 -26.02 -3.32
C SER A 569 -16.32 -24.92 -4.18
N THR A 570 -17.64 -24.89 -4.30
CA THR A 570 -18.35 -23.82 -5.03
C THR A 570 -18.17 -22.43 -4.41
N ALA A 571 -17.65 -22.35 -3.18
CA ALA A 571 -17.28 -21.09 -2.53
C ALA A 571 -15.97 -20.48 -3.09
N SER A 572 -15.18 -21.23 -3.85
CA SER A 572 -13.91 -20.75 -4.42
C SER A 572 -14.08 -19.88 -5.68
N ALA A 573 -15.26 -19.95 -6.32
CA ALA A 573 -15.62 -19.20 -7.53
C ALA A 573 -14.62 -19.30 -8.70
N GLU A 574 -13.79 -20.35 -8.74
CA GLU A 574 -12.82 -20.60 -9.81
C GLU A 574 -13.50 -20.99 -11.13
N ILE A 575 -14.80 -21.32 -11.10
CA ILE A 575 -15.63 -21.61 -12.27
C ILE A 575 -16.65 -20.49 -12.46
N THR A 576 -16.59 -19.82 -13.60
CA THR A 576 -17.34 -18.61 -13.90
C THR A 576 -18.31 -18.79 -15.08
N ALA A 577 -19.21 -17.82 -15.25
CA ALA A 577 -20.07 -17.78 -16.44
C ALA A 577 -19.27 -17.54 -17.73
N LEU A 578 -18.04 -17.02 -17.63
CA LEU A 578 -17.15 -16.84 -18.77
C LEU A 578 -16.66 -18.21 -19.27
N ASP A 579 -16.28 -19.13 -18.38
CA ASP A 579 -15.89 -20.51 -18.74
C ASP A 579 -17.00 -21.20 -19.55
N ALA A 580 -18.25 -21.06 -19.09
CA ALA A 580 -19.41 -21.57 -19.81
C ALA A 580 -19.55 -20.97 -21.22
N LEU A 581 -19.27 -19.67 -21.38
CA LEU A 581 -19.29 -19.01 -22.68
C LEU A 581 -18.17 -19.54 -23.60
N GLN A 582 -16.98 -19.81 -23.07
CA GLN A 582 -15.87 -20.37 -23.84
C GLN A 582 -16.18 -21.79 -24.31
N VAL A 583 -16.74 -22.62 -23.43
CA VAL A 583 -17.24 -23.96 -23.80
C VAL A 583 -18.34 -23.87 -24.85
N LEU A 584 -19.24 -22.90 -24.74
CA LEU A 584 -20.28 -22.69 -25.75
C LEU A 584 -19.68 -22.33 -27.11
N ARG A 585 -18.62 -21.53 -27.17
CA ARG A 585 -17.87 -21.22 -28.40
C ARG A 585 -17.21 -22.48 -28.97
N MET A 586 -16.54 -23.26 -28.13
CA MET A 586 -15.88 -24.51 -28.53
C MET A 586 -16.87 -25.55 -29.06
N SER A 587 -18.07 -25.62 -28.47
CA SER A 587 -19.16 -26.51 -28.92
C SER A 587 -19.56 -26.25 -30.38
N VAL A 588 -19.50 -24.99 -30.83
CA VAL A 588 -19.83 -24.60 -32.22
C VAL A 588 -18.60 -24.52 -33.14
N GLY A 589 -17.42 -24.86 -32.63
CA GLY A 589 -16.17 -24.95 -33.41
C GLY A 589 -15.46 -23.63 -33.57
N LEU A 590 -15.75 -22.68 -32.68
CA LEU A 590 -14.97 -21.46 -32.52
C LEU A 590 -13.91 -21.68 -31.44
N ASP A 591 -12.76 -21.06 -31.63
CA ASP A 591 -11.76 -20.98 -30.58
C ASP A 591 -12.28 -20.14 -29.40
N PRO A 592 -11.82 -20.41 -28.16
CA PRO A 592 -11.93 -19.47 -27.04
C PRO A 592 -11.48 -18.06 -27.40
N THR A 593 -11.86 -17.07 -26.59
CA THR A 593 -11.53 -15.66 -26.87
C THR A 593 -10.02 -15.37 -26.88
N TRP A 594 -9.21 -16.23 -26.25
CA TRP A 594 -7.76 -16.13 -26.19
C TRP A 594 -7.00 -16.88 -27.29
N GLY A 595 -7.69 -17.64 -28.15
CA GLY A 595 -7.08 -18.43 -29.23
C GLY A 595 -7.33 -19.93 -29.09
N PRO A 596 -6.61 -20.77 -29.86
CA PRO A 596 -6.82 -22.22 -29.87
C PRO A 596 -6.68 -22.84 -28.48
N ALA A 597 -7.65 -23.67 -28.09
CA ALA A 597 -7.64 -24.37 -26.82
C ALA A 597 -6.55 -25.45 -26.78
N ALA A 598 -5.77 -25.49 -25.70
CA ALA A 598 -4.83 -26.57 -25.41
C ALA A 598 -5.60 -27.83 -24.95
N PRO A 599 -4.99 -29.03 -24.98
CA PRO A 599 -5.66 -30.27 -24.57
C PRO A 599 -6.26 -30.23 -23.16
N GLU A 600 -5.60 -29.56 -22.22
CA GLU A 600 -6.05 -29.41 -20.84
C GLU A 600 -7.32 -28.53 -20.79
N ASN A 601 -7.47 -27.55 -21.69
CA ASN A 601 -8.71 -26.78 -21.81
C ASN A 601 -9.84 -27.67 -22.33
N LEU A 602 -9.52 -28.65 -23.19
CA LEU A 602 -10.51 -29.61 -23.69
C LEU A 602 -10.99 -30.52 -22.56
N ILE A 603 -10.09 -30.96 -21.67
CA ILE A 603 -10.40 -31.72 -20.46
C ILE A 603 -11.27 -30.88 -19.52
N ALA A 604 -10.86 -29.65 -19.22
CA ALA A 604 -11.61 -28.76 -18.34
C ALA A 604 -13.02 -28.45 -18.89
N ALA A 605 -13.14 -28.35 -20.22
CA ALA A 605 -14.41 -28.09 -20.90
C ALA A 605 -15.38 -29.28 -20.91
N ASP A 606 -14.91 -30.52 -20.80
CA ASP A 606 -15.74 -31.72 -20.73
C ASP A 606 -16.11 -32.05 -19.26
N ILE A 607 -16.86 -31.13 -18.62
CA ILE A 607 -17.24 -31.29 -17.20
C ILE A 607 -18.13 -32.51 -16.97
N ASN A 608 -18.91 -32.90 -17.98
CA ASN A 608 -19.81 -34.06 -17.87
C ASN A 608 -19.08 -35.39 -18.15
N GLN A 609 -17.85 -35.32 -18.67
CA GLN A 609 -16.96 -36.44 -19.01
C GLN A 609 -17.58 -37.42 -20.01
N ASP A 610 -18.29 -36.92 -21.02
CA ASP A 610 -18.89 -37.72 -22.10
C ASP A 610 -17.98 -37.90 -23.33
N GLY A 611 -16.79 -37.29 -23.30
CA GLY A 611 -15.77 -37.33 -24.34
C GLY A 611 -15.98 -36.29 -25.44
N THR A 612 -16.99 -35.41 -25.33
CA THR A 612 -17.32 -34.40 -26.34
C THR A 612 -17.71 -33.06 -25.73
N ILE A 613 -17.07 -31.98 -26.20
CA ILE A 613 -17.38 -30.62 -25.76
C ILE A 613 -18.61 -30.11 -26.48
N ASN A 614 -19.72 -29.96 -25.75
CA ASN A 614 -21.01 -29.59 -26.29
C ASN A 614 -21.76 -28.57 -25.41
N ALA A 615 -22.98 -28.20 -25.83
CA ALA A 615 -23.76 -27.17 -25.11
C ALA A 615 -24.25 -27.63 -23.72
N LEU A 616 -24.27 -28.95 -23.45
CA LEU A 616 -24.59 -29.48 -22.12
C LEU A 616 -23.45 -29.24 -21.14
N ASP A 617 -22.19 -29.26 -21.59
CA ASP A 617 -21.05 -28.89 -20.76
C ASP A 617 -21.09 -27.42 -20.40
N ALA A 618 -21.32 -26.55 -21.39
CA ALA A 618 -21.50 -25.13 -21.14
C ALA A 618 -22.63 -24.86 -20.15
N LEU A 619 -23.74 -25.60 -20.24
CA LEU A 619 -24.85 -25.48 -19.30
C LEU A 619 -24.46 -25.96 -17.90
N ALA A 620 -23.77 -27.09 -17.78
CA ALA A 620 -23.33 -27.63 -16.50
C ALA A 620 -22.32 -26.69 -15.82
N ILE A 621 -21.36 -26.15 -16.57
CA ILE A 621 -20.41 -25.14 -16.10
C ILE A 621 -21.15 -23.88 -15.65
N LEU A 622 -22.13 -23.41 -16.43
CA LEU A 622 -22.94 -22.24 -16.04
C LEU A 622 -23.72 -22.51 -14.76
N GLN A 623 -24.28 -23.71 -14.60
CA GLN A 623 -24.98 -24.11 -13.38
C GLN A 623 -24.05 -24.11 -12.17
N VAL A 624 -22.82 -24.64 -12.32
CA VAL A 624 -21.80 -24.56 -11.26
C VAL A 624 -21.46 -23.11 -10.93
N ALA A 625 -21.19 -22.28 -11.95
CA ALA A 625 -20.82 -20.88 -11.79
C ALA A 625 -21.88 -20.03 -11.09
N VAL A 626 -23.17 -20.31 -11.32
CA VAL A 626 -24.29 -19.57 -10.72
C VAL A 626 -24.90 -20.27 -9.51
N GLY A 627 -24.23 -21.29 -8.95
CA GLY A 627 -24.68 -22.01 -7.75
C GLY A 627 -25.99 -22.77 -7.92
N GLN A 628 -26.35 -23.18 -9.14
CA GLN A 628 -27.53 -23.98 -9.43
C GLN A 628 -27.23 -25.48 -9.30
N PRO A 629 -28.21 -26.30 -8.85
CA PRO A 629 -28.03 -27.75 -8.81
C PRO A 629 -27.72 -28.32 -10.19
N THR A 630 -26.65 -29.10 -10.29
CA THR A 630 -26.22 -29.83 -11.49
C THR A 630 -25.94 -31.28 -11.14
N PRO A 631 -26.26 -32.25 -12.02
CA PRO A 631 -25.83 -33.64 -11.85
C PRO A 631 -24.33 -33.86 -12.16
N HIS A 632 -23.65 -32.84 -12.70
CA HIS A 632 -22.24 -32.86 -13.05
C HIS A 632 -21.48 -31.91 -12.11
N GLU A 633 -20.88 -32.46 -11.07
CA GLU A 633 -20.11 -31.72 -10.08
C GLU A 633 -18.73 -31.36 -10.65
N ALA A 634 -18.32 -30.11 -10.46
CA ALA A 634 -16.94 -29.72 -10.67
C ALA A 634 -16.03 -30.49 -9.69
N LYS A 635 -14.87 -30.91 -10.18
CA LYS A 635 -13.88 -31.66 -9.41
C LYS A 635 -12.51 -31.48 -10.03
N TRP A 636 -11.49 -31.69 -9.21
CA TRP A 636 -10.13 -31.79 -9.69
C TRP A 636 -9.87 -33.18 -10.26
N VAL A 637 -9.21 -33.23 -11.41
CA VAL A 637 -8.61 -34.44 -11.96
C VAL A 637 -7.10 -34.28 -11.97
N PHE A 638 -6.39 -35.37 -11.72
CA PHE A 638 -4.94 -35.40 -11.67
C PHE A 638 -4.45 -36.46 -12.65
N LEU A 639 -3.56 -36.06 -13.55
CA LEU A 639 -3.03 -36.89 -14.62
C LEU A 639 -1.52 -37.01 -14.45
N ASP A 640 -0.93 -38.04 -15.05
CA ASP A 640 0.52 -38.11 -15.23
C ASP A 640 1.01 -36.83 -15.96
N ALA A 641 2.06 -36.18 -15.45
CA ALA A 641 2.67 -35.01 -16.06
C ALA A 641 3.21 -35.31 -17.47
N ASP A 642 3.60 -36.57 -17.72
CA ASP A 642 4.07 -37.05 -19.01
C ASP A 642 2.94 -37.62 -19.91
N ALA A 643 1.66 -37.40 -19.56
CA ALA A 643 0.52 -37.90 -20.35
C ALA A 643 0.53 -37.35 -21.80
N ASP A 644 0.41 -38.25 -22.79
CA ASP A 644 0.29 -37.85 -24.20
C ASP A 644 -1.13 -37.37 -24.52
N LEU A 645 -1.32 -36.05 -24.50
CA LEU A 645 -2.59 -35.38 -24.83
C LEU A 645 -2.66 -34.91 -26.29
N SER A 646 -1.67 -35.21 -27.13
CA SER A 646 -1.51 -34.61 -28.46
C SER A 646 -2.62 -34.99 -29.47
N GLY A 647 -3.35 -36.07 -29.21
CA GLY A 647 -4.48 -36.53 -30.03
C GLY A 647 -5.84 -35.95 -29.67
N MET A 648 -5.91 -35.10 -28.65
CA MET A 648 -7.17 -34.63 -28.09
C MET A 648 -7.87 -33.62 -29.02
N THR A 649 -9.19 -33.76 -29.14
CA THR A 649 -10.02 -32.82 -29.91
C THR A 649 -11.33 -32.59 -29.16
N ARG A 650 -12.07 -31.54 -29.54
CA ARG A 650 -13.41 -31.28 -28.98
C ARG A 650 -14.43 -32.41 -29.14
N THR A 651 -14.17 -33.39 -30.01
CA THR A 651 -15.04 -34.58 -30.20
C THR A 651 -14.38 -35.87 -29.70
N ASN A 652 -13.25 -35.75 -29.00
CA ASN A 652 -12.47 -36.86 -28.48
C ASN A 652 -11.62 -36.36 -27.29
N VAL A 653 -12.25 -36.21 -26.13
CA VAL A 653 -11.64 -35.80 -24.85
C VAL A 653 -11.42 -37.03 -23.97
N ASP A 654 -10.48 -37.88 -24.38
CA ASP A 654 -10.11 -39.10 -23.65
C ASP A 654 -8.81 -38.86 -22.88
N TYR A 655 -8.82 -39.11 -21.58
CA TYR A 655 -7.65 -39.03 -20.70
C TYR A 655 -7.72 -40.07 -19.58
N GLU A 656 -6.56 -40.43 -19.02
CA GLU A 656 -6.45 -41.30 -17.86
C GLU A 656 -6.05 -40.45 -16.64
N THR A 657 -6.64 -40.75 -15.48
CA THR A 657 -6.26 -40.14 -14.20
C THR A 657 -5.31 -41.06 -13.45
N GLY A 658 -4.46 -40.46 -12.63
CA GLY A 658 -3.45 -41.18 -11.86
C GLY A 658 -2.13 -41.35 -12.60
N VAL A 659 -1.16 -41.93 -11.89
CA VAL A 659 0.20 -42.14 -12.38
C VAL A 659 0.82 -43.40 -11.75
N SER A 660 1.59 -44.12 -12.56
CA SER A 660 2.37 -45.28 -12.12
C SER A 660 3.58 -44.82 -11.30
N VAL A 661 3.62 -45.17 -10.01
CA VAL A 661 4.72 -44.77 -9.09
C VAL A 661 5.38 -45.96 -8.42
N THR A 662 6.57 -45.73 -7.87
CA THR A 662 7.25 -46.67 -6.97
C THR A 662 7.37 -46.04 -5.59
N ALA A 663 6.67 -46.59 -4.60
CA ALA A 663 6.84 -46.24 -3.19
C ALA A 663 8.06 -46.96 -2.61
N VAL A 664 8.96 -46.25 -1.93
CA VAL A 664 10.14 -46.81 -1.26
C VAL A 664 10.11 -46.41 0.20
N ASP A 665 10.06 -47.39 1.11
CA ASP A 665 10.00 -47.21 2.56
C ASP A 665 8.89 -46.21 2.98
N GLY A 666 7.72 -46.33 2.32
CA GLY A 666 6.56 -45.48 2.56
C GLY A 666 6.57 -44.14 1.83
N VAL A 667 7.69 -43.74 1.21
CA VAL A 667 7.82 -42.48 0.48
C VAL A 667 7.42 -42.63 -0.98
N VAL A 668 6.54 -41.73 -1.43
CA VAL A 668 6.16 -41.56 -2.84
C VAL A 668 6.54 -40.16 -3.26
N THR A 669 7.18 -40.02 -4.42
CA THR A 669 7.46 -38.72 -5.04
C THR A 669 7.17 -38.81 -6.53
N THR A 670 6.25 -38.00 -7.02
CA THR A 670 5.90 -37.90 -8.45
C THR A 670 5.36 -36.52 -8.78
N GLU A 671 5.44 -36.13 -10.04
CA GLU A 671 4.78 -34.96 -10.59
C GLU A 671 3.46 -35.39 -11.26
N MET A 672 2.43 -34.57 -11.14
CA MET A 672 1.13 -34.78 -11.77
C MET A 672 0.56 -33.45 -12.28
N THR A 673 -0.17 -33.49 -13.38
CA THR A 673 -0.93 -32.33 -13.89
C THR A 673 -2.31 -32.29 -13.25
N SER A 674 -2.64 -31.21 -12.52
CA SER A 674 -3.97 -30.99 -11.97
C SER A 674 -4.83 -30.10 -12.88
N ILE A 675 -6.07 -30.53 -13.13
CA ILE A 675 -7.05 -29.79 -13.94
C ILE A 675 -8.37 -29.73 -13.19
N LEU A 676 -8.93 -28.52 -13.03
CA LEU A 676 -10.28 -28.33 -12.49
C LEU A 676 -11.32 -28.42 -13.61
N LEU A 677 -12.19 -29.43 -13.55
CA LEU A 677 -13.27 -29.57 -14.51
C LEU A 677 -14.25 -28.40 -14.38
N GLY A 678 -14.40 -27.65 -15.46
CA GLY A 678 -15.26 -26.47 -15.59
C GLY A 678 -14.53 -25.12 -15.57
N ASN A 679 -13.24 -25.07 -15.26
CA ASN A 679 -12.44 -23.84 -15.30
C ASN A 679 -11.55 -23.84 -16.56
N LEU A 680 -11.87 -22.97 -17.52
CA LEU A 680 -11.17 -22.87 -18.80
C LEU A 680 -10.05 -21.84 -18.80
N GLU A 681 -10.04 -20.90 -17.85
CA GLU A 681 -8.95 -19.92 -17.67
C GLU A 681 -7.69 -20.56 -17.08
N ALA A 682 -7.79 -21.77 -16.55
CA ALA A 682 -6.71 -22.43 -15.84
C ALA A 682 -5.51 -22.86 -16.70
N VAL A 683 -5.56 -22.85 -18.05
CA VAL A 683 -4.53 -23.51 -18.90
C VAL A 683 -3.59 -22.56 -19.64
#